data_AF-A0A7N2LB37-F1
#
_entry.id   AF-A0A7N2LB37-F1
#
_cell.length_a   1.000
_cell.length_b   1.000
_cell.length_c   1.000
_cell.angle_alpha   90.00
_cell.angle_beta   90.00
_cell.angle_gamma   90.00
#
_symmetry.space_group_name_H-M   'P 1'
#
loop_
_entity.id
_entity.type
_entity.pdbx_description
1 polymer ?
#
loop_
_entity_poly.entity_id
_entity_poly.type
_entity_poly.pdbx_seq_one_letter_code
_entity_poly.pdbx_strand_id
1 'polypeptide(L)'
;MAGEGVAVLDSDFQCDIKSLLATPQRDFLIRNNGEQVKIDSLSGKIIAILCGSFSPPYQHQQYFLNLVETYNEFSPRGEFEVVYSSRFDYGTFHEVLSYMPWLAVPNTEHETRTRIWEELKMAGIVNIVIVDASGKVLCKNAFEAVKEYGIEAYPFTPQRIKEIEEQEVAAQKDQSLMSLFVSRSLDFVITNDDRKVPVSELDGKMVGLYIRSVERPLFEFTPSLVEVYKILKERGENFEIVFVCLENENESDGLYKQDFESMPWYALPYQDRRCKKLARYFGFKPTTMYHTPARPPILVVIGSDGKILNQNVAEVVEEHGVEAYPFTLERLAELEEVGKAKQETQTLKSLLVSGNHDFLLGDGDTKVPVSDLSSKKMVPVSDLVGKTIVLVFLERCSENADSIVQELTELYDEIKEKDDAFEMILVPYNIDGHYDLNYYPPWYIRLTFPGLIVPFGDERIKSLSRKFKFYGNTMFVVLGPTGRTLRKEDAWDILTTHGAEAFPFTDDHLRDIEARFVQMAKGWPEEELHIEYCSSATYTYDIVLTRTGCYKCCMRRSCKVWPNEYGRGWTYFCKECNFYLHPECALKDYLENSVEEDEVYTTEQSLRSALFSCSCDFLISYNGNKVPISELEGKIVGLYFFSSSYKTTTEKDDFYCEVINLYENLKKREVNFEIVLVPLDVIYYDYKKYFGGTQWFSVPYKGKCREKLACYFHIPPETVLMIFGSDGKIVSSNAVSIIEKYGYNAFPFTSERYAELAGMVRARVEEQTLESVLISWEKDFVINKDGAKFPAIDLVGKNILLFFSDSDASGNFETEMVVDLLIEAYKEIKAKDDAFEVIHILDEGFAFDHLFLRVPWLGLPRGDRRIHHAQLAFQIQKRVDYPAMIALGPNGHPITRKAKDLILLYGADAYPFTDEHIVEVKAQTEEMAMDWPRKLKHGLHGNYDLVLQNIMLYSCKECTFGGVLWTSCCQGCNSKYHPNCALGKDVGAHKCELPCEYYFSSPKAERPCIMDDHT
;
A
#
# COMPACT_ATOMS: atom_id res chain seq x y z
N MET A 1 9.19 -18.59 -0.79
CA MET A 1 9.42 -19.43 -1.98
C MET A 1 10.92 -19.53 -2.20
N ALA A 2 11.45 -20.74 -2.26
CA ALA A 2 12.84 -21.04 -2.54
C ALA A 2 13.00 -21.28 -4.05
N GLY A 3 14.09 -20.77 -4.64
CA GLY A 3 14.54 -21.13 -5.98
C GLY A 3 13.69 -20.61 -7.14
N GLU A 4 13.80 -19.33 -7.47
CA GLU A 4 13.76 -18.95 -8.88
C GLU A 4 15.21 -18.93 -9.35
N GLY A 5 15.58 -19.97 -10.11
CA GLY A 5 16.90 -20.06 -10.71
C GLY A 5 17.15 -18.85 -11.60
N VAL A 6 18.39 -18.37 -11.58
CA VAL A 6 18.96 -17.46 -12.60
C VAL A 6 18.38 -17.89 -13.96
N ALA A 7 17.57 -17.02 -14.57
CA ALA A 7 16.87 -17.35 -15.80
C ALA A 7 17.86 -17.87 -16.84
N VAL A 8 17.82 -19.17 -17.11
CA VAL A 8 18.58 -19.79 -18.19
C VAL A 8 17.85 -19.47 -19.48
N LEU A 9 18.31 -18.48 -20.26
CA LEU A 9 17.75 -18.17 -21.58
C LEU A 9 18.80 -17.70 -22.60
N ASP A 10 18.77 -18.35 -23.77
CA ASP A 10 19.43 -18.13 -25.07
C ASP A 10 20.88 -17.63 -25.09
N SER A 11 21.81 -18.58 -25.25
CA SER A 11 23.26 -18.38 -25.37
C SER A 11 23.75 -17.79 -26.70
N ASP A 12 22.83 -17.44 -27.60
CA ASP A 12 23.16 -17.17 -29.02
C ASP A 12 22.88 -15.71 -29.46
N PHE A 13 22.48 -14.83 -28.52
CA PHE A 13 22.32 -13.41 -28.84
C PHE A 13 23.69 -12.71 -28.95
N GLN A 14 24.00 -12.23 -30.15
CA GLN A 14 25.21 -11.48 -30.48
C GLN A 14 24.83 -10.04 -30.82
N CYS A 15 25.42 -9.07 -30.13
CA CYS A 15 25.29 -7.65 -30.43
C CYS A 15 26.61 -7.10 -30.98
N ASP A 16 26.57 -6.40 -32.11
CA ASP A 16 27.73 -5.64 -32.56
C ASP A 16 27.86 -4.36 -31.70
N ILE A 17 28.83 -4.37 -30.79
CA ILE A 17 29.10 -3.25 -29.87
C ILE A 17 29.31 -1.93 -30.63
N LYS A 18 29.90 -1.99 -31.83
CA LYS A 18 30.14 -0.79 -32.63
C LYS A 18 28.84 -0.25 -33.21
N SER A 19 27.96 -1.10 -33.73
CA SER A 19 26.63 -0.65 -34.20
C SER A 19 25.73 -0.20 -33.04
N LEU A 20 25.89 -0.80 -31.86
CA LEU A 20 25.13 -0.46 -30.66
C LEU A 20 25.53 0.92 -30.11
N LEU A 21 26.83 1.21 -30.07
CA LEU A 21 27.37 2.40 -29.42
C LEU A 21 27.73 3.53 -30.37
N ALA A 22 27.79 3.33 -31.69
CA ALA A 22 28.16 4.37 -32.67
C ALA A 22 26.96 4.85 -33.51
N THR A 23 27.07 6.06 -34.03
CA THR A 23 26.19 6.60 -35.08
C THR A 23 27.02 6.99 -36.30
N PRO A 24 26.44 7.16 -37.50
CA PRO A 24 27.19 7.63 -38.65
C PRO A 24 27.93 8.96 -38.43
N GLN A 25 27.47 9.75 -37.45
CA GLN A 25 27.99 11.07 -37.10
C GLN A 25 28.88 11.05 -35.83
N ARG A 26 28.95 9.96 -35.07
CA ARG A 26 29.69 9.88 -33.79
C ARG A 26 30.36 8.51 -33.56
N ASP A 27 31.66 8.54 -33.31
CA ASP A 27 32.51 7.37 -33.00
C ASP A 27 33.17 7.41 -31.60
N PHE A 28 32.68 8.24 -30.66
CA PHE A 28 33.29 8.43 -29.34
C PHE A 28 32.32 8.29 -28.14
N LEU A 29 32.85 7.89 -26.98
CA LEU A 29 32.24 7.97 -25.65
C LEU A 29 32.92 9.07 -24.84
N ILE A 30 32.36 9.44 -23.68
CA ILE A 30 32.92 10.49 -22.81
C ILE A 30 33.34 9.96 -21.44
N ARG A 31 34.40 10.54 -20.88
CA ARG A 31 34.78 10.37 -19.46
C ARG A 31 34.19 11.47 -18.59
N ASN A 32 34.31 11.30 -17.27
CA ASN A 32 33.90 12.29 -16.27
C ASN A 32 34.61 13.65 -16.37
N ASN A 33 35.79 13.70 -16.96
CA ASN A 33 36.55 14.92 -17.25
C ASN A 33 36.19 15.55 -18.62
N GLY A 34 35.23 14.97 -19.35
CA GLY A 34 34.83 15.42 -20.69
C GLY A 34 35.71 14.92 -21.84
N GLU A 35 36.73 14.10 -21.57
CA GLU A 35 37.59 13.50 -22.60
C GLU A 35 36.78 12.56 -23.51
N GLN A 36 36.95 12.73 -24.83
CA GLN A 36 36.33 11.88 -25.84
C GLN A 36 37.23 10.67 -26.14
N VAL A 37 36.67 9.48 -25.99
CA VAL A 37 37.38 8.21 -26.18
C VAL A 37 36.73 7.45 -27.34
N LYS A 38 37.52 7.05 -28.35
CA LYS A 38 37.00 6.32 -29.50
C LYS A 38 36.41 4.97 -29.10
N ILE A 39 35.28 4.62 -29.71
CA ILE A 39 34.59 3.34 -29.48
C ILE A 39 35.48 2.14 -29.86
N ASP A 40 36.35 2.29 -30.86
CA ASP A 40 37.31 1.24 -31.25
C ASP A 40 38.26 0.85 -30.10
N SER A 41 38.43 1.69 -29.07
CA SER A 41 39.22 1.35 -27.87
C SER A 41 38.59 0.28 -26.97
N LEU A 42 37.33 -0.08 -27.23
CA LEU A 42 36.61 -1.15 -26.55
C LEU A 42 36.94 -2.54 -27.12
N SER A 43 37.56 -2.59 -28.30
CA SER A 43 37.88 -3.85 -28.98
C SER A 43 38.80 -4.73 -28.13
N GLY A 44 38.46 -6.02 -28.01
CA GLY A 44 39.24 -6.98 -27.23
C GLY A 44 38.91 -7.02 -25.73
N LYS A 45 38.03 -6.16 -25.23
CA LYS A 45 37.65 -6.08 -23.80
C LYS A 45 36.34 -6.79 -23.51
N ILE A 46 36.14 -7.20 -22.27
CA ILE A 46 34.81 -7.46 -21.72
C ILE A 46 34.18 -6.11 -21.35
N ILE A 47 32.93 -5.91 -21.73
CA ILE A 47 32.23 -4.63 -21.55
C ILE A 47 31.01 -4.84 -20.66
N ALA A 48 30.93 -4.08 -19.58
CA ALA A 48 29.72 -3.94 -18.78
C ALA A 48 28.94 -2.69 -19.20
N ILE A 49 27.75 -2.88 -19.76
CA ILE A 49 26.84 -1.80 -20.11
C ILE A 49 25.94 -1.56 -18.89
N LEU A 50 26.16 -0.44 -18.20
CA LEU A 50 25.40 -0.01 -17.04
C LEU A 50 24.30 0.96 -17.48
N CYS A 51 23.05 0.58 -17.28
CA CYS A 51 21.90 1.44 -17.59
C CYS A 51 21.05 1.68 -16.35
N GLY A 52 20.62 2.91 -16.13
CA GLY A 52 19.68 3.19 -15.04
C GLY A 52 19.46 4.66 -14.76
N SER A 53 18.53 4.90 -13.84
CA SER A 53 18.31 6.21 -13.21
C SER A 53 18.99 6.22 -11.84
N PHE A 54 19.96 7.10 -11.66
CA PHE A 54 20.70 7.23 -10.40
C PHE A 54 20.40 8.58 -9.77
N SER A 55 19.94 8.58 -8.51
CA SER A 55 19.85 9.75 -7.66
C SER A 55 20.90 9.64 -6.55
N PRO A 56 21.68 10.69 -6.25
CA PRO A 56 22.54 10.69 -5.07
C PRO A 56 21.76 10.36 -3.80
N PRO A 57 22.33 9.57 -2.87
CA PRO A 57 23.74 9.19 -2.79
C PRO A 57 24.04 7.76 -3.31
N TYR A 58 23.75 7.48 -4.59
CA TYR A 58 23.94 6.14 -5.19
C TYR A 58 25.38 5.58 -5.15
N GLN A 59 26.41 6.43 -5.03
CA GLN A 59 27.82 6.01 -4.98
C GLN A 59 28.18 5.14 -3.77
N HIS A 60 27.33 5.14 -2.73
CA HIS A 60 27.49 4.28 -1.55
C HIS A 60 26.77 2.92 -1.70
N GLN A 61 26.08 2.69 -2.82
CA GLN A 61 25.41 1.42 -3.08
C GLN A 61 26.43 0.31 -3.38
N GLN A 62 26.22 -0.87 -2.80
CA GLN A 62 27.22 -1.95 -2.83
C GLN A 62 27.53 -2.44 -4.25
N TYR A 63 26.54 -2.54 -5.13
CA TYR A 63 26.79 -2.96 -6.51
C TYR A 63 27.71 -1.95 -7.23
N PHE A 64 27.61 -0.65 -6.92
CA PHE A 64 28.47 0.38 -7.48
C PHE A 64 29.90 0.21 -6.97
N LEU A 65 30.10 0.05 -5.66
CA LEU A 65 31.40 -0.23 -5.06
C LEU A 65 32.04 -1.50 -5.64
N ASN A 66 31.23 -2.56 -5.81
CA ASN A 66 31.69 -3.82 -6.40
C ASN A 66 32.09 -3.67 -7.86
N LEU A 67 31.35 -2.87 -8.63
CA LEU A 67 31.67 -2.60 -10.03
C LEU A 67 32.94 -1.75 -10.14
N VAL A 68 33.13 -0.76 -9.27
CA VAL A 68 34.35 0.06 -9.20
C VAL A 68 35.58 -0.78 -8.85
N GLU A 69 35.47 -1.71 -7.89
CA GLU A 69 36.57 -2.61 -7.56
C GLU A 69 36.94 -3.51 -8.75
N THR A 70 35.93 -4.09 -9.40
CA THR A 70 36.13 -4.92 -10.61
C THR A 70 36.78 -4.08 -11.72
N TYR A 71 36.33 -2.84 -11.91
CA TYR A 71 36.90 -1.90 -12.87
C TYR A 71 38.38 -1.64 -12.59
N ASN A 72 38.73 -1.30 -11.36
CA ASN A 72 40.10 -0.97 -10.98
C ASN A 72 41.07 -2.15 -11.10
N GLU A 73 40.60 -3.39 -10.91
CA GLU A 73 41.44 -4.58 -11.06
C GLU A 73 41.74 -4.91 -12.54
N PHE A 74 40.72 -4.87 -13.40
CA PHE A 74 40.81 -5.41 -14.76
C PHE A 74 40.97 -4.35 -15.86
N SER A 75 40.50 -3.11 -15.64
CA SER A 75 40.63 -2.02 -16.62
C SER A 75 42.09 -1.66 -16.92
N PRO A 76 43.01 -1.56 -15.93
CA PRO A 76 44.43 -1.27 -16.20
C PRO A 76 45.15 -2.34 -17.04
N ARG A 77 44.63 -3.57 -17.07
CA ARG A 77 45.13 -4.67 -17.91
C ARG A 77 44.57 -4.66 -19.33
N GLY A 78 43.60 -3.78 -19.60
CA GLY A 78 42.89 -3.75 -20.87
C GLY A 78 41.91 -4.90 -21.05
N GLU A 79 41.44 -5.52 -19.96
CA GLU A 79 40.56 -6.70 -20.00
C GLU A 79 39.07 -6.36 -19.77
N PHE A 80 38.78 -5.19 -19.18
CA PHE A 80 37.42 -4.80 -18.79
C PHE A 80 37.17 -3.30 -18.98
N GLU A 81 35.96 -2.94 -19.41
CA GLU A 81 35.48 -1.57 -19.48
C GLU A 81 34.01 -1.50 -19.05
N VAL A 82 33.60 -0.37 -18.47
CA VAL A 82 32.20 -0.09 -18.15
C VAL A 82 31.72 1.08 -19.03
N VAL A 83 30.53 0.95 -19.61
CA VAL A 83 29.87 2.00 -20.40
C VAL A 83 28.55 2.33 -19.74
N TYR A 84 28.44 3.54 -19.21
CA TYR A 84 27.21 4.06 -18.61
C TYR A 84 26.29 4.69 -19.67
N SER A 85 25.01 4.34 -19.63
CA SER A 85 23.94 5.00 -20.40
C SER A 85 22.80 5.40 -19.45
N SER A 86 22.47 6.68 -19.39
CA SER A 86 21.38 7.17 -18.56
C SER A 86 20.02 6.85 -19.17
N ARG A 87 19.06 6.45 -18.33
CA ARG A 87 17.68 6.13 -18.78
C ARG A 87 16.83 7.38 -19.05
N PHE A 88 17.02 8.43 -18.27
CA PHE A 88 16.21 9.66 -18.33
C PHE A 88 17.10 10.90 -18.43
N ASP A 89 16.57 11.96 -19.04
CA ASP A 89 17.21 13.27 -19.15
C ASP A 89 16.85 14.19 -17.97
N TYR A 90 17.19 13.77 -16.76
CA TYR A 90 17.17 14.66 -15.61
C TYR A 90 18.51 15.41 -15.56
N GLY A 91 18.50 16.68 -15.15
CA GLY A 91 19.68 17.55 -15.06
C GLY A 91 20.82 17.08 -14.12
N THR A 92 20.84 15.80 -13.73
CA THR A 92 21.79 15.13 -12.83
C THR A 92 22.84 14.29 -13.57
N PHE A 93 22.80 14.16 -14.91
CA PHE A 93 23.77 13.33 -15.67
C PHE A 93 25.23 13.66 -15.34
N HIS A 94 25.58 14.94 -15.31
CA HIS A 94 26.95 15.38 -15.00
C HIS A 94 27.35 15.10 -13.55
N GLU A 95 26.40 15.24 -12.62
CA GLU A 95 26.62 14.92 -11.21
C GLU A 95 26.87 13.42 -11.04
N VAL A 96 26.05 12.57 -11.66
CA VAL A 96 26.22 11.12 -11.67
C VAL A 96 27.58 10.77 -12.31
N LEU A 97 27.85 11.24 -13.52
CA LEU A 97 29.10 10.93 -14.23
C LEU A 97 30.35 11.34 -13.42
N SER A 98 30.28 12.40 -12.60
CA SER A 98 31.43 12.88 -11.81
C SER A 98 31.98 11.85 -10.81
N TYR A 99 31.15 10.91 -10.33
CA TYR A 99 31.55 9.85 -9.40
C TYR A 99 31.99 8.56 -10.10
N MET A 100 31.81 8.45 -11.42
CA MET A 100 32.10 7.24 -12.19
C MET A 100 33.52 7.27 -12.78
N PRO A 101 34.32 6.21 -12.63
CA PRO A 101 35.68 6.15 -13.19
C PRO A 101 35.72 5.74 -14.68
N TRP A 102 34.57 5.36 -15.24
CA TRP A 102 34.45 4.70 -16.54
C TRP A 102 33.83 5.59 -17.63
N LEU A 103 33.56 5.00 -18.80
CA LEU A 103 33.04 5.71 -19.98
C LEU A 103 31.51 5.87 -19.90
N ALA A 104 30.98 6.88 -20.57
CA ALA A 104 29.54 7.09 -20.71
C ALA A 104 29.15 7.49 -22.14
N VAL A 105 27.92 7.12 -22.52
CA VAL A 105 27.26 7.65 -23.70
C VAL A 105 26.89 9.12 -23.42
N PRO A 106 27.25 10.08 -24.29
CA PRO A 106 26.88 11.48 -24.06
C PRO A 106 25.37 11.65 -23.89
N ASN A 107 24.96 12.48 -22.93
CA ASN A 107 23.54 12.70 -22.62
C ASN A 107 22.72 13.23 -23.82
N THR A 108 23.38 13.92 -24.76
CA THR A 108 22.76 14.44 -25.99
C THR A 108 22.40 13.33 -26.99
N GLU A 109 22.96 12.13 -26.86
CA GLU A 109 22.83 11.04 -27.83
C GLU A 109 21.59 10.19 -27.53
N HIS A 110 20.41 10.80 -27.55
CA HIS A 110 19.13 10.16 -27.22
C HIS A 110 18.92 8.84 -28.00
N GLU A 111 19.10 8.86 -29.32
CA GLU A 111 18.92 7.69 -30.19
C GLU A 111 19.85 6.51 -29.82
N THR A 112 21.10 6.79 -29.44
CA THR A 112 22.04 5.74 -29.02
C THR A 112 21.58 5.11 -27.70
N ARG A 113 21.10 5.92 -26.76
CA ARG A 113 20.61 5.42 -25.46
C ARG A 113 19.33 4.61 -25.60
N THR A 114 18.39 5.03 -26.45
CA THR A 114 17.18 4.27 -26.78
C THR A 114 17.53 2.93 -27.43
N ARG A 115 18.44 2.92 -28.42
CA ARG A 115 18.91 1.68 -29.06
C ARG A 115 19.52 0.69 -28.07
N ILE A 116 20.38 1.18 -27.16
CA ILE A 116 20.98 0.35 -26.10
C ILE A 116 19.90 -0.32 -25.24
N TRP A 117 18.86 0.44 -24.90
CA TRP A 117 17.75 -0.05 -24.08
C TRP A 117 16.92 -1.13 -24.80
N GLU A 118 16.51 -0.84 -26.04
CA GLU A 118 15.68 -1.72 -26.87
C GLU A 118 16.41 -3.01 -27.27
N GLU A 119 17.62 -2.90 -27.84
CA GLU A 119 18.36 -4.05 -28.37
C GLU A 119 18.79 -5.01 -27.27
N LEU A 120 19.16 -4.50 -26.10
CA LEU A 120 19.53 -5.33 -24.95
C LEU A 120 18.34 -5.79 -24.11
N LYS A 121 17.11 -5.42 -24.49
CA LYS A 121 15.86 -5.78 -23.81
C LYS A 121 15.92 -5.56 -22.31
N MET A 122 16.42 -4.39 -21.90
CA MET A 122 16.67 -4.11 -20.49
C MET A 122 15.36 -3.97 -19.70
N ALA A 123 15.37 -4.43 -18.45
CA ALA A 123 14.23 -4.34 -17.53
C ALA A 123 14.70 -3.82 -16.15
N GLY A 124 13.84 -3.08 -15.45
CA GLY A 124 14.12 -2.54 -14.11
C GLY A 124 14.71 -1.11 -14.07
N ILE A 125 14.97 -0.62 -12.85
CA ILE A 125 15.47 0.75 -12.57
C ILE A 125 16.99 0.86 -12.84
N VAL A 126 17.73 -0.20 -12.52
CA VAL A 126 19.18 -0.35 -12.78
C VAL A 126 19.41 -1.72 -13.41
N ASN A 127 20.15 -1.77 -14.51
CA ASN A 127 20.48 -2.99 -15.23
C ASN A 127 21.96 -3.00 -15.65
N ILE A 128 22.59 -4.18 -15.61
CA ILE A 128 23.98 -4.38 -16.03
C ILE A 128 24.00 -5.54 -17.02
N VAL A 129 24.45 -5.28 -18.24
CA VAL A 129 24.64 -6.30 -19.28
C VAL A 129 26.13 -6.50 -19.52
N ILE A 130 26.59 -7.74 -19.55
CA ILE A 130 27.99 -8.09 -19.77
C ILE A 130 28.15 -8.68 -21.17
N VAL A 131 29.06 -8.11 -21.95
CA VAL A 131 29.36 -8.51 -23.33
C VAL A 131 30.84 -8.81 -23.47
N ASP A 132 31.20 -9.86 -24.19
CA ASP A 132 32.60 -10.19 -24.47
C ASP A 132 33.17 -9.43 -25.67
N ALA A 133 34.46 -9.65 -25.94
CA ALA A 133 35.18 -9.02 -27.03
C ALA A 133 34.64 -9.34 -28.44
N SER A 134 33.84 -10.39 -28.59
CA SER A 134 33.22 -10.80 -29.86
C SER A 134 31.81 -10.23 -30.07
N GLY A 135 31.30 -9.48 -29.08
CA GLY A 135 29.92 -9.00 -29.06
C GLY A 135 28.92 -10.03 -28.54
N LYS A 136 29.37 -11.15 -27.97
CA LYS A 136 28.47 -12.14 -27.37
C LYS A 136 28.07 -11.67 -25.98
N VAL A 137 26.77 -11.69 -25.69
CA VAL A 137 26.27 -11.37 -24.35
C VAL A 137 26.58 -12.54 -23.39
N LEU A 138 27.42 -12.28 -22.40
CA LEU A 138 27.79 -13.23 -21.34
C LEU A 138 26.73 -13.29 -20.24
N CYS A 139 26.09 -12.14 -19.92
CA CYS A 139 25.04 -12.05 -18.92
C CYS A 139 24.10 -10.86 -19.20
N LYS A 140 22.79 -11.13 -19.36
CA LYS A 140 21.76 -10.11 -19.61
C LYS A 140 21.29 -9.35 -18.36
N ASN A 141 21.55 -9.90 -17.18
CA ASN A 141 21.20 -9.25 -15.92
C ASN A 141 22.28 -9.56 -14.87
N ALA A 142 23.43 -8.90 -15.02
CA ALA A 142 24.55 -9.02 -14.09
C ALA A 142 24.38 -8.15 -12.85
N PHE A 143 23.27 -7.41 -12.68
CA PHE A 143 23.06 -6.55 -11.53
C PHE A 143 23.15 -7.33 -10.22
N GLU A 144 22.42 -8.45 -10.12
CA GLU A 144 22.48 -9.32 -8.94
C GLU A 144 23.86 -9.95 -8.78
N ALA A 145 24.48 -10.42 -9.86
CA ALA A 145 25.81 -11.02 -9.79
C ALA A 145 26.88 -10.03 -9.28
N VAL A 146 26.85 -8.78 -9.75
CA VAL A 146 27.72 -7.70 -9.29
C VAL A 146 27.41 -7.33 -7.84
N LYS A 147 26.13 -7.24 -7.46
CA LYS A 147 25.71 -6.92 -6.10
C LYS A 147 26.11 -8.00 -5.09
N GLU A 148 25.92 -9.26 -5.44
CA GLU A 148 26.05 -10.42 -4.54
C GLU A 148 27.47 -11.02 -4.49
N TYR A 149 28.16 -11.07 -5.64
CA TYR A 149 29.46 -11.75 -5.77
C TYR A 149 30.60 -10.80 -6.15
N GLY A 150 30.29 -9.62 -6.70
CA GLY A 150 31.27 -8.60 -7.05
C GLY A 150 32.37 -9.13 -7.97
N ILE A 151 33.63 -8.90 -7.60
CA ILE A 151 34.79 -9.26 -8.42
C ILE A 151 34.94 -10.77 -8.65
N GLU A 152 34.45 -11.62 -7.75
CA GLU A 152 34.58 -13.08 -7.86
C GLU A 152 33.76 -13.66 -9.00
N ALA A 153 32.68 -12.95 -9.36
CA ALA A 153 31.82 -13.31 -10.47
C ALA A 153 32.46 -13.08 -11.83
N TYR A 154 33.50 -12.24 -11.98
CA TYR A 154 34.16 -11.99 -13.26
C TYR A 154 34.57 -13.32 -13.96
N PRO A 155 34.24 -13.54 -15.25
CA PRO A 155 33.68 -12.60 -16.24
C PRO A 155 32.14 -12.52 -16.29
N PHE A 156 31.48 -12.78 -15.17
CA PHE A 156 30.03 -12.74 -14.92
C PHE A 156 29.23 -13.74 -15.75
N THR A 157 29.82 -14.87 -16.14
CA THR A 157 29.10 -15.91 -16.88
C THR A 157 28.23 -16.74 -15.93
N PRO A 158 27.08 -17.27 -16.40
CA PRO A 158 26.25 -18.19 -15.62
C PRO A 158 27.03 -19.39 -15.09
N GLN A 159 27.97 -19.91 -15.87
CA GLN A 159 28.85 -21.00 -15.44
C GLN A 159 29.75 -20.59 -14.28
N ARG A 160 30.31 -19.37 -14.31
CA ARG A 160 31.14 -18.85 -13.22
C ARG A 160 30.32 -18.64 -11.94
N ILE A 161 29.10 -18.13 -12.05
CA ILE A 161 28.18 -18.01 -10.90
C ILE A 161 27.88 -19.39 -10.31
N LYS A 162 27.57 -20.37 -11.16
CA LYS A 162 27.33 -21.74 -10.73
C LYS A 162 28.55 -22.36 -10.03
N GLU A 163 29.76 -22.12 -10.52
CA GLU A 163 31.00 -22.57 -9.85
C GLU A 163 31.15 -21.96 -8.46
N ILE A 164 30.81 -20.68 -8.28
CA ILE A 164 30.85 -20.02 -6.97
C ILE A 164 29.82 -20.65 -6.04
N GLU A 165 28.59 -20.86 -6.52
CA GLU A 165 27.52 -21.51 -5.74
C GLU A 165 27.91 -22.95 -5.33
N GLU A 166 28.48 -23.73 -6.26
CA GLU A 166 28.99 -25.07 -5.98
C GLU A 166 30.17 -25.05 -4.98
N GLN A 167 31.05 -24.06 -5.06
CA GLN A 167 32.13 -23.84 -4.09
C GLN A 167 31.59 -23.47 -2.71
N GLU A 168 30.55 -22.65 -2.62
CA GLU A 168 29.89 -22.31 -1.36
C GLU A 168 29.20 -23.52 -0.73
N VAL A 169 28.52 -24.35 -1.54
CA VAL A 169 27.91 -25.61 -1.09
C VAL A 169 28.98 -26.62 -0.64
N ALA A 170 30.13 -26.67 -1.32
CA ALA A 170 31.25 -27.50 -0.88
C ALA A 170 31.85 -26.98 0.43
N ALA A 171 32.04 -25.67 0.55
CA ALA A 171 32.53 -25.02 1.77
C ALA A 171 31.59 -25.19 2.97
N GLN A 172 30.28 -25.33 2.73
CA GLN A 172 29.29 -25.72 3.74
C GLN A 172 29.48 -27.15 4.24
N LYS A 173 29.87 -28.09 3.36
CA LYS A 173 30.11 -29.49 3.72
C LYS A 173 31.41 -29.65 4.51
N ASP A 174 32.47 -28.97 4.09
CA ASP A 174 33.80 -28.99 4.72
C ASP A 174 34.01 -27.74 5.61
N GLN A 175 32.97 -27.35 6.35
CA GLN A 175 32.96 -26.11 7.11
C GLN A 175 34.11 -26.03 8.12
N SER A 176 34.81 -24.89 8.13
CA SER A 176 35.82 -24.51 9.12
C SER A 176 35.73 -23.02 9.42
N LEU A 177 36.38 -22.55 10.49
CA LEU A 177 36.51 -21.11 10.75
C LEU A 177 37.18 -20.38 9.58
N MET A 178 38.17 -21.03 8.95
CA MET A 178 38.87 -20.45 7.80
C MET A 178 37.95 -20.32 6.58
N SER A 179 37.07 -21.28 6.30
CA SER A 179 36.13 -21.16 5.17
C SER A 179 35.04 -20.10 5.37
N LEU A 180 34.73 -19.75 6.63
CA LEU A 180 33.77 -18.71 6.98
C LEU A 180 34.39 -17.31 6.98
N PHE A 181 35.60 -17.16 7.51
CA PHE A 181 36.21 -15.85 7.75
C PHE A 181 37.32 -15.47 6.78
N VAL A 182 37.91 -16.38 6.01
CA VAL A 182 38.99 -16.03 5.07
C VAL A 182 38.45 -15.85 3.65
N SER A 183 38.79 -14.73 3.03
CA SER A 183 38.58 -14.47 1.61
C SER A 183 39.92 -14.25 0.89
N ARG A 184 39.92 -14.15 -0.45
CA ARG A 184 41.15 -13.88 -1.23
C ARG A 184 41.88 -12.61 -0.80
N SER A 185 41.19 -11.63 -0.24
CA SER A 185 41.72 -10.31 0.08
C SER A 185 41.80 -10.02 1.58
N LEU A 186 41.17 -10.81 2.45
CA LEU A 186 41.07 -10.54 3.89
C LEU A 186 41.12 -11.83 4.73
N ASP A 187 42.10 -11.92 5.62
CA ASP A 187 42.36 -13.04 6.55
C ASP A 187 42.41 -12.60 8.02
N PHE A 188 41.87 -11.42 8.33
CA PHE A 188 41.86 -10.82 9.67
C PHE A 188 40.45 -10.39 10.11
N VAL A 189 40.28 -10.26 11.43
CA VAL A 189 39.20 -9.54 12.11
C VAL A 189 39.77 -8.27 12.76
N ILE A 190 38.91 -7.32 13.11
CA ILE A 190 39.30 -6.10 13.80
C ILE A 190 38.81 -6.09 15.24
N THR A 191 39.52 -5.36 16.08
CA THR A 191 39.12 -5.04 17.46
C THR A 191 38.47 -3.66 17.49
N ASN A 192 37.83 -3.29 18.60
CA ASN A 192 37.18 -1.98 18.76
C ASN A 192 38.15 -0.78 18.74
N ASP A 193 39.47 -1.03 18.78
CA ASP A 193 40.53 -0.04 18.54
C ASP A 193 41.19 -0.19 17.16
N ASP A 194 40.48 -0.77 16.18
CA ASP A 194 40.89 -0.97 14.78
C ASP A 194 42.16 -1.81 14.58
N ARG A 195 42.66 -2.53 15.60
CA ARG A 195 43.79 -3.44 15.42
C ARG A 195 43.35 -4.70 14.67
N LYS A 196 44.13 -5.07 13.66
CA LYS A 196 43.94 -6.28 12.85
C LYS A 196 44.49 -7.50 13.58
N VAL A 197 43.65 -8.52 13.73
CA VAL A 197 43.98 -9.79 14.37
C VAL A 197 43.79 -10.93 13.35
N PRO A 198 44.79 -11.78 13.09
CA PRO A 198 44.66 -12.89 12.17
C PRO A 198 43.54 -13.85 12.59
N VAL A 199 42.75 -14.33 11.64
CA VAL A 199 41.65 -15.30 11.89
C VAL A 199 42.17 -16.58 12.57
N SER A 200 43.44 -16.95 12.34
CA SER A 200 44.07 -18.11 13.00
C SER A 200 44.13 -18.02 14.53
N GLU A 201 44.01 -16.82 15.13
CA GLU A 201 43.93 -16.67 16.60
C GLU A 201 42.58 -17.10 17.19
N LEU A 202 41.58 -17.33 16.33
CA LEU A 202 40.28 -17.90 16.71
C LEU A 202 40.27 -19.43 16.61
N ASP A 203 41.31 -20.04 16.06
CA ASP A 203 41.38 -21.48 15.87
C ASP A 203 41.37 -22.23 17.22
N GLY A 204 40.60 -23.31 17.30
CA GLY A 204 40.38 -24.06 18.54
C GLY A 204 39.53 -23.36 19.61
N LYS A 205 39.03 -22.15 19.36
CA LYS A 205 38.10 -21.43 20.26
C LYS A 205 36.65 -21.63 19.81
N MET A 206 35.72 -21.54 20.75
CA MET A 206 34.30 -21.41 20.42
C MET A 206 34.02 -19.98 19.98
N VAL A 207 33.39 -19.79 18.83
CA VAL A 207 33.17 -18.47 18.23
C VAL A 207 31.67 -18.20 18.06
N GLY A 208 31.18 -17.12 18.67
CA GLY A 208 29.86 -16.56 18.41
C GLY A 208 29.90 -15.56 17.25
N LEU A 209 29.21 -15.87 16.16
CA LEU A 209 28.96 -14.93 15.06
C LEU A 209 27.73 -14.08 15.39
N TYR A 210 27.97 -12.82 15.77
CA TYR A 210 26.91 -11.89 16.14
C TYR A 210 26.48 -11.06 14.92
N ILE A 211 25.34 -11.41 14.32
CA ILE A 211 24.83 -10.79 13.08
C ILE A 211 23.70 -9.82 13.43
N ARG A 212 23.82 -8.54 13.04
CA ARG A 212 22.83 -7.47 13.31
C ARG A 212 22.72 -6.46 12.16
N SER A 213 21.53 -5.91 11.96
CA SER A 213 21.30 -4.67 11.18
C SER A 213 21.36 -3.42 12.08
N VAL A 214 21.96 -2.34 11.59
CA VAL A 214 22.18 -1.09 12.36
C VAL A 214 20.87 -0.36 12.68
N GLU A 215 19.79 -0.69 11.98
CA GLU A 215 18.45 -0.11 12.18
C GLU A 215 17.85 -0.34 13.58
N ARG A 216 18.38 -1.29 14.38
CA ARG A 216 17.97 -1.47 15.79
C ARG A 216 18.90 -0.74 16.76
N PRO A 217 18.36 0.00 17.75
CA PRO A 217 19.13 0.49 18.89
C PRO A 217 19.85 -0.65 19.63
N LEU A 218 21.06 -0.38 20.14
CA LEU A 218 21.88 -1.36 20.88
C LEU A 218 21.21 -1.99 22.11
N PHE A 219 20.12 -1.44 22.64
CA PHE A 219 19.65 -1.66 24.02
C PHE A 219 18.95 -3.01 24.31
N GLU A 220 18.72 -3.87 23.30
CA GLU A 220 18.01 -5.13 23.51
C GLU A 220 18.95 -6.29 23.90
N PHE A 221 19.63 -6.87 22.91
CA PHE A 221 20.40 -8.11 23.08
C PHE A 221 21.86 -7.85 23.47
N THR A 222 22.48 -6.82 22.89
CA THR A 222 23.91 -6.53 23.04
C THR A 222 24.34 -6.40 24.51
N PRO A 223 23.63 -5.69 25.41
CA PRO A 223 24.05 -5.56 26.80
C PRO A 223 24.08 -6.91 27.52
N SER A 224 23.06 -7.75 27.29
CA SER A 224 23.00 -9.12 27.84
C SER A 224 24.16 -9.97 27.33
N LEU A 225 24.48 -9.88 26.04
CA LEU A 225 25.61 -10.59 25.45
C LEU A 225 26.96 -10.10 25.99
N VAL A 226 27.12 -8.80 26.23
CA VAL A 226 28.31 -8.21 26.85
C VAL A 226 28.51 -8.75 28.28
N GLU A 227 27.44 -8.86 29.06
CA GLU A 227 27.50 -9.41 30.41
C GLU A 227 27.93 -10.90 30.39
N VAL A 228 27.30 -11.71 29.54
CA VAL A 228 27.66 -13.12 29.37
C VAL A 228 29.12 -13.28 28.93
N TYR A 229 29.56 -12.49 27.95
CA TYR A 229 30.94 -12.51 27.47
C TYR A 229 31.94 -12.21 28.59
N LYS A 230 31.69 -11.16 29.39
CA LYS A 230 32.55 -10.81 30.52
C LYS A 230 32.66 -11.93 31.55
N ILE A 231 31.54 -12.54 31.94
CA ILE A 231 31.54 -13.65 32.91
C ILE A 231 32.32 -14.86 32.35
N LEU A 232 32.15 -15.19 31.07
CA LEU A 232 32.90 -16.29 30.44
C LEU A 232 34.41 -16.00 30.38
N LYS A 233 34.81 -14.76 30.12
CA LYS A 233 36.22 -14.34 30.17
C LYS A 233 36.79 -14.42 31.59
N GLU A 234 36.05 -14.01 32.60
CA GLU A 234 36.45 -14.14 34.01
C GLU A 234 36.60 -15.59 34.45
N ARG A 235 35.76 -16.50 33.92
CA ARG A 235 35.87 -17.95 34.13
C ARG A 235 37.03 -18.61 33.36
N GLY A 236 37.70 -17.89 32.47
CA GLY A 236 38.79 -18.41 31.64
C GLY A 236 38.32 -19.30 30.49
N GLU A 237 37.06 -19.16 30.06
CA GLU A 237 36.49 -19.94 28.97
C GLU A 237 36.98 -19.45 27.61
N ASN A 238 37.23 -20.38 26.68
CA ASN A 238 37.72 -20.10 25.32
C ASN A 238 36.59 -19.71 24.36
N PHE A 239 35.81 -18.69 24.71
CA PHE A 239 34.71 -18.15 23.91
C PHE A 239 35.07 -16.76 23.36
N GLU A 240 34.95 -16.57 22.04
CA GLU A 240 35.12 -15.29 21.36
C GLU A 240 33.87 -14.92 20.57
N ILE A 241 33.67 -13.63 20.30
CA ILE A 241 32.57 -13.15 19.45
C ILE A 241 33.15 -12.37 18.27
N VAL A 242 32.58 -12.57 17.08
CA VAL A 242 32.85 -11.79 15.87
C VAL A 242 31.55 -11.11 15.44
N PHE A 243 31.52 -9.79 15.53
CA PHE A 243 30.42 -8.94 15.09
C PHE A 243 30.39 -8.82 13.56
N VAL A 244 29.22 -9.06 12.98
CA VAL A 244 28.92 -9.00 11.55
C VAL A 244 27.82 -7.96 11.35
N CYS A 245 28.22 -6.80 10.83
CA CYS A 245 27.31 -5.69 10.61
C CYS A 245 26.66 -5.77 9.22
N LEU A 246 25.33 -5.71 9.17
CA LEU A 246 24.53 -5.71 7.95
C LEU A 246 23.81 -4.36 7.81
N GLU A 247 24.50 -3.34 7.30
CA GLU A 247 23.90 -2.03 7.08
C GLU A 247 23.05 -1.95 5.81
N ASN A 248 22.05 -1.06 5.84
CA ASN A 248 21.39 -0.54 4.67
C ASN A 248 22.27 0.53 3.99
N GLU A 249 22.27 0.54 2.66
CA GLU A 249 23.23 1.21 1.77
C GLU A 249 23.26 2.76 1.88
N ASN A 250 22.53 3.35 2.84
CA ASN A 250 22.29 4.78 3.00
C ASN A 250 22.82 5.39 4.32
N GLU A 251 23.36 4.60 5.25
CA GLU A 251 23.85 5.10 6.55
C GLU A 251 25.38 5.24 6.61
N SER A 252 25.85 6.20 7.41
CA SER A 252 27.26 6.57 7.52
C SER A 252 28.01 5.71 8.55
N ASP A 253 29.27 5.37 8.25
CA ASP A 253 30.32 4.75 9.12
C ASP A 253 30.32 5.21 10.61
N GLY A 254 29.82 6.42 10.89
CA GLY A 254 29.68 6.94 12.24
C GLY A 254 28.83 6.10 13.19
N LEU A 255 27.71 5.52 12.72
CA LEU A 255 26.82 4.70 13.57
C LEU A 255 27.45 3.33 13.90
N TYR A 256 28.04 2.67 12.90
CA TYR A 256 28.80 1.44 13.10
C TYR A 256 29.92 1.62 14.15
N LYS A 257 30.72 2.69 14.03
CA LYS A 257 31.81 2.97 14.97
C LYS A 257 31.30 3.22 16.37
N GLN A 258 30.28 4.07 16.51
CA GLN A 258 29.66 4.36 17.80
C GLN A 258 29.16 3.08 18.47
N ASP A 259 28.57 2.16 17.70
CA ASP A 259 28.05 0.92 18.25
C ASP A 259 29.17 -0.05 18.66
N PHE A 260 30.17 -0.20 17.80
CA PHE A 260 31.27 -1.14 17.99
C PHE A 260 32.23 -0.73 19.12
N GLU A 261 32.39 0.56 19.40
CA GLU A 261 33.19 1.08 20.52
C GLU A 261 32.83 0.41 21.86
N SER A 262 31.54 0.13 22.08
CA SER A 262 31.02 -0.47 23.32
C SER A 262 31.19 -2.00 23.41
N MET A 263 31.56 -2.66 22.31
CA MET A 263 31.61 -4.11 22.22
C MET A 263 33.03 -4.64 22.54
N PRO A 264 33.20 -5.55 23.52
CA PRO A 264 34.50 -6.01 24.00
C PRO A 264 35.12 -7.14 23.15
N TRP A 265 34.65 -7.34 21.92
CA TRP A 265 34.98 -8.49 21.06
C TRP A 265 35.40 -8.05 19.65
N TYR A 266 35.61 -9.00 18.75
CA TYR A 266 36.08 -8.73 17.38
C TYR A 266 34.93 -8.35 16.45
N ALA A 267 35.23 -7.72 15.31
CA ALA A 267 34.29 -7.51 14.22
C ALA A 267 34.92 -7.83 12.86
N LEU A 268 34.07 -8.08 11.87
CA LEU A 268 34.47 -7.90 10.49
C LEU A 268 34.60 -6.39 10.19
N PRO A 269 35.58 -5.98 9.37
CA PRO A 269 35.70 -4.61 8.90
C PRO A 269 34.38 -4.06 8.35
N TYR A 270 34.18 -2.76 8.50
CA TYR A 270 33.04 -2.06 7.93
C TYR A 270 32.95 -2.28 6.40
N GLN A 271 31.73 -2.53 5.89
CA GLN A 271 31.45 -2.86 4.47
C GLN A 271 32.19 -4.08 3.90
N ASP A 272 32.66 -4.99 4.77
CA ASP A 272 33.26 -6.24 4.32
C ASP A 272 32.25 -7.14 3.61
N ARG A 273 32.60 -7.60 2.41
CA ARG A 273 31.79 -8.54 1.61
C ARG A 273 31.48 -9.83 2.35
N ARG A 274 32.36 -10.25 3.28
CA ARG A 274 32.14 -11.41 4.15
C ARG A 274 30.86 -11.26 4.96
N CYS A 275 30.45 -10.05 5.34
CA CYS A 275 29.20 -9.84 6.07
C CYS A 275 27.98 -10.30 5.28
N LYS A 276 27.87 -9.90 4.00
CA LYS A 276 26.76 -10.34 3.12
C LYS A 276 26.84 -11.82 2.77
N LYS A 277 28.05 -12.34 2.53
CA LYS A 277 28.28 -13.78 2.31
C LYS A 277 27.78 -14.59 3.51
N LEU A 278 28.15 -14.20 4.73
CA LEU A 278 27.70 -14.85 5.96
C LEU A 278 26.19 -14.70 6.15
N ALA A 279 25.63 -13.51 5.89
CA ALA A 279 24.18 -13.31 5.92
C ALA A 279 23.45 -14.29 4.99
N ARG A 280 23.89 -14.43 3.73
CA ARG A 280 23.37 -15.41 2.77
C ARG A 280 23.55 -16.84 3.27
N TYR A 281 24.75 -17.18 3.75
CA TYR A 281 25.10 -18.50 4.27
C TYR A 281 24.14 -18.95 5.38
N PHE A 282 23.73 -18.02 6.27
CA PHE A 282 22.79 -18.28 7.36
C PHE A 282 21.32 -17.94 7.02
N GLY A 283 21.01 -17.63 5.76
CA GLY A 283 19.64 -17.30 5.34
C GLY A 283 19.09 -15.98 5.87
N PHE A 284 19.94 -15.08 6.35
CA PHE A 284 19.58 -13.73 6.79
C PHE A 284 19.40 -12.82 5.57
N LYS A 285 18.15 -12.54 5.20
CA LYS A 285 17.85 -11.54 4.17
C LYS A 285 17.70 -10.16 4.81
N PRO A 286 18.44 -9.13 4.36
CA PRO A 286 18.25 -7.76 4.81
C PRO A 286 16.84 -7.27 4.46
N THR A 287 16.23 -6.51 5.36
CA THR A 287 14.87 -5.97 5.20
C THR A 287 14.95 -4.72 4.33
N THR A 288 14.40 -4.75 3.12
CA THR A 288 14.50 -3.64 2.15
C THR A 288 13.24 -2.77 2.07
N MET A 289 12.33 -2.86 3.04
CA MET A 289 11.06 -2.12 3.02
C MET A 289 10.81 -1.40 4.35
N TYR A 290 10.55 -0.09 4.25
CA TYR A 290 10.26 0.88 5.32
C TYR A 290 9.08 0.55 6.26
N HIS A 291 8.46 -0.64 6.14
CA HIS A 291 7.27 -1.02 6.92
C HIS A 291 7.27 -2.48 7.41
N THR A 292 8.41 -3.16 7.40
CA THR A 292 8.53 -4.52 7.97
C THR A 292 9.30 -4.44 9.30
N PRO A 293 8.83 -5.05 10.40
CA PRO A 293 9.54 -5.01 11.68
C PRO A 293 10.95 -5.56 11.51
N ALA A 294 11.94 -4.80 12.00
CA ALA A 294 13.35 -5.14 11.90
C ALA A 294 13.61 -6.53 12.49
N ARG A 295 14.29 -7.40 11.73
CA ARG A 295 14.62 -8.78 12.15
C ARG A 295 15.43 -8.76 13.46
N PRO A 296 15.14 -9.64 14.42
CA PRO A 296 15.95 -9.77 15.64
C PRO A 296 17.41 -10.11 15.32
N PRO A 297 18.36 -9.72 16.20
CA PRO A 297 19.75 -10.15 16.08
C PRO A 297 19.87 -11.68 16.09
N ILE A 298 20.89 -12.19 15.42
CA ILE A 298 21.23 -13.62 15.41
C ILE A 298 22.61 -13.81 16.04
N LEU A 299 22.72 -14.82 16.89
CA LEU A 299 24.00 -15.30 17.41
C LEU A 299 24.22 -16.75 16.99
N VAL A 300 24.99 -16.97 15.93
CA VAL A 300 25.37 -18.33 15.51
C VAL A 300 26.55 -18.78 16.36
N VAL A 301 26.53 -19.99 16.89
CA VAL A 301 27.65 -20.55 17.66
C VAL A 301 28.41 -21.57 16.81
N ILE A 302 29.72 -21.34 16.68
CA ILE A 302 30.66 -22.23 16.03
C ILE A 302 31.53 -22.87 17.12
N GLY A 303 31.62 -24.20 17.10
CA GLY A 303 32.45 -24.97 18.01
C GLY A 303 33.94 -24.79 17.74
N SER A 304 34.75 -25.25 18.67
CA SER A 304 36.22 -25.25 18.54
C SER A 304 36.75 -26.09 17.38
N ASP A 305 35.92 -26.98 16.82
CA ASP A 305 36.20 -27.76 15.62
C ASP A 305 35.87 -27.01 14.31
N GLY A 306 35.38 -25.78 14.40
CA GLY A 306 34.99 -24.93 13.28
C GLY A 306 33.62 -25.27 12.68
N LYS A 307 32.84 -26.16 13.30
CA LYS A 307 31.48 -26.53 12.86
C LYS A 307 30.42 -25.74 13.61
N ILE A 308 29.27 -25.51 12.98
CA ILE A 308 28.12 -24.88 13.66
C ILE A 308 27.63 -25.83 14.75
N LEU A 309 27.62 -25.32 15.99
CA LEU A 309 26.94 -25.96 17.12
C LEU A 309 25.47 -25.58 17.16
N ASN A 310 25.17 -24.29 16.91
CA ASN A 310 23.80 -23.79 16.91
C ASN A 310 23.65 -22.59 15.94
N GLN A 311 22.53 -22.56 15.21
CA GLN A 311 22.24 -21.53 14.21
C GLN A 311 21.74 -20.21 14.79
N ASN A 312 21.13 -20.21 15.97
CA ASN A 312 20.78 -18.98 16.68
C ASN A 312 20.55 -19.25 18.17
N VAL A 313 21.44 -18.74 19.03
CA VAL A 313 21.30 -18.85 20.49
C VAL A 313 20.92 -17.52 21.15
N ALA A 314 20.59 -16.48 20.38
CA ALA A 314 20.30 -15.15 20.93
C ALA A 314 19.17 -15.22 21.97
N GLU A 315 18.07 -15.89 21.65
CA GLU A 315 16.93 -16.07 22.57
C GLU A 315 17.33 -16.83 23.85
N VAL A 316 18.12 -17.89 23.72
CA VAL A 316 18.59 -18.68 24.87
C VAL A 316 19.50 -17.83 25.77
N VAL A 317 20.39 -17.02 25.18
CA VAL A 317 21.26 -16.11 25.93
C VAL A 317 20.43 -15.06 26.67
N GLU A 318 19.35 -14.54 26.08
CA GLU A 318 18.46 -13.60 26.75
C GLU A 318 17.67 -14.25 27.91
N GLU A 319 17.25 -15.51 27.75
CA GLU A 319 16.46 -16.24 28.75
C GLU A 319 17.32 -16.80 29.90
N HIS A 320 18.52 -17.30 29.60
CA HIS A 320 19.34 -18.08 30.53
C HIS A 320 20.71 -17.45 30.83
N GLY A 321 21.10 -16.39 30.13
CA GLY A 321 22.36 -15.70 30.35
C GLY A 321 23.55 -16.65 30.20
N VAL A 322 24.47 -16.61 31.17
CA VAL A 322 25.69 -17.43 31.15
C VAL A 322 25.42 -18.93 31.30
N GLU A 323 24.25 -19.33 31.83
CA GLU A 323 23.90 -20.75 32.01
C GLU A 323 23.61 -21.46 30.69
N ALA A 324 23.40 -20.71 29.61
CA ALA A 324 23.28 -21.20 28.25
C ALA A 324 24.59 -21.79 27.71
N TYR A 325 25.75 -21.37 28.23
CA TYR A 325 27.05 -21.96 27.89
C TYR A 325 27.10 -23.42 28.37
N PRO A 326 27.63 -24.38 27.57
CA PRO A 326 28.42 -24.22 26.33
C PRO A 326 27.61 -24.19 25.01
N PHE A 327 26.33 -23.83 25.04
CA PHE A 327 25.46 -23.72 23.86
C PHE A 327 25.34 -25.01 23.03
N THR A 328 25.61 -26.16 23.64
CA THR A 328 25.44 -27.48 23.00
C THR A 328 23.96 -27.85 22.95
N LEU A 329 23.57 -28.68 21.98
CA LEU A 329 22.18 -29.13 21.85
C LEU A 329 21.67 -29.79 23.14
N GLU A 330 22.51 -30.58 23.82
CA GLU A 330 22.15 -31.21 25.09
C GLU A 330 21.90 -30.17 26.18
N ARG A 331 22.75 -29.15 26.29
CA ARG A 331 22.60 -28.10 27.30
C ARG A 331 21.34 -27.28 27.05
N LEU A 332 21.05 -26.96 25.80
CA LEU A 332 19.84 -26.24 25.43
C LEU A 332 18.58 -27.05 25.73
N ALA A 333 18.60 -28.37 25.46
CA ALA A 333 17.51 -29.27 25.83
C ALA A 333 17.31 -29.35 27.36
N GLU A 334 18.39 -29.40 28.15
CA GLU A 334 18.29 -29.33 29.62
C GLU A 334 17.61 -28.03 30.10
N LEU A 335 18.00 -26.89 29.52
CA LEU A 335 17.42 -25.59 29.87
C LEU A 335 15.95 -25.48 29.47
N GLU A 336 15.56 -26.09 28.34
CA GLU A 336 14.18 -26.19 27.90
C GLU A 336 13.33 -26.98 28.92
N GLU A 337 13.84 -28.13 29.40
CA GLU A 337 13.16 -28.93 30.42
C GLU A 337 13.07 -28.20 31.77
N VAL A 338 14.11 -27.47 32.17
CA VAL A 338 14.06 -26.57 33.33
C VAL A 338 13.00 -25.47 33.12
N GLY A 339 12.89 -24.94 31.90
CA GLY A 339 11.86 -23.98 31.51
C GLY A 339 10.45 -24.54 31.66
N LYS A 340 10.21 -25.76 31.15
CA LYS A 340 8.93 -26.49 31.30
C LYS A 340 8.57 -26.72 32.76
N ALA A 341 9.52 -27.19 33.58
CA ALA A 341 9.30 -27.39 35.02
C ALA A 341 8.97 -26.07 35.76
N LYS A 342 9.59 -24.95 35.36
CA LYS A 342 9.27 -23.61 35.88
C LYS A 342 7.87 -23.14 35.45
N GLN A 343 7.42 -23.50 34.25
CA GLN A 343 6.05 -23.21 33.80
C GLN A 343 5.00 -24.05 34.56
N GLU A 344 5.28 -25.32 34.84
CA GLU A 344 4.35 -26.19 35.60
C GLU A 344 4.13 -25.73 37.05
N THR A 345 5.15 -25.10 37.64
CA THR A 345 5.13 -24.53 38.99
C THR A 345 4.79 -23.04 39.02
N GLN A 346 4.46 -22.44 37.87
CA GLN A 346 4.10 -21.03 37.74
C GLN A 346 2.87 -20.68 38.57
N THR A 347 2.95 -19.54 39.25
CA THR A 347 1.85 -18.91 39.98
C THR A 347 1.70 -17.44 39.60
N LEU A 348 0.55 -16.84 39.93
CA LEU A 348 0.34 -15.39 39.73
C LEU A 348 1.40 -14.56 40.44
N LYS A 349 1.76 -14.94 41.67
CA LYS A 349 2.80 -14.24 42.44
C LYS A 349 4.16 -14.34 41.77
N SER A 350 4.52 -15.51 41.23
CA SER A 350 5.80 -15.67 40.51
C SER A 350 5.89 -14.84 39.22
N LEU A 351 4.75 -14.41 38.66
CA LEU A 351 4.69 -13.58 37.46
C LEU A 351 4.59 -12.09 37.76
N LEU A 352 3.75 -11.72 38.72
CA LEU A 352 3.32 -10.34 38.95
C LEU A 352 3.98 -9.69 40.17
N VAL A 353 4.81 -10.41 40.94
CA VAL A 353 5.56 -9.86 42.08
C VAL A 353 7.06 -9.84 41.75
N SER A 354 7.69 -8.66 41.87
CA SER A 354 9.14 -8.51 41.69
C SER A 354 9.74 -7.57 42.76
N GLY A 355 10.57 -8.11 43.65
CA GLY A 355 11.13 -7.36 44.77
C GLY A 355 10.02 -6.77 45.66
N ASN A 356 9.98 -5.43 45.76
CA ASN A 356 8.95 -4.69 46.50
C ASN A 356 7.72 -4.30 45.64
N HIS A 357 7.67 -4.70 44.37
CA HIS A 357 6.55 -4.42 43.47
C HIS A 357 5.54 -5.57 43.53
N ASP A 358 4.62 -5.51 44.49
CA ASP A 358 3.58 -6.51 44.75
C ASP A 358 2.15 -6.00 44.48
N PHE A 359 2.03 -4.91 43.71
CA PHE A 359 0.76 -4.26 43.36
C PHE A 359 0.69 -3.92 41.85
N LEU A 360 -0.53 -3.66 41.38
CA LEU A 360 -0.86 -3.10 40.06
C LEU A 360 -1.68 -1.82 40.24
N LEU A 361 -1.90 -1.09 39.15
CA LEU A 361 -2.66 0.15 39.15
C LEU A 361 -4.04 -0.07 38.55
N GLY A 362 -5.09 0.17 39.33
CA GLY A 362 -6.47 0.14 38.87
C GLY A 362 -7.11 1.52 38.96
N ASP A 363 -8.20 1.72 38.22
CA ASP A 363 -9.01 2.93 38.37
C ASP A 363 -9.76 2.94 39.71
N GLY A 364 -10.01 4.13 40.24
CA GLY A 364 -10.91 4.33 41.38
C GLY A 364 -12.38 4.35 40.93
N ASP A 365 -13.18 5.25 41.50
CA ASP A 365 -14.59 5.39 41.11
C ASP A 365 -14.79 5.99 39.70
N THR A 366 -13.74 6.54 39.09
CA THR A 366 -13.78 7.19 37.78
C THR A 366 -12.69 6.59 36.88
N LYS A 367 -13.06 6.20 35.65
CA LYS A 367 -12.09 5.75 34.65
C LYS A 367 -11.18 6.91 34.25
N VAL A 368 -9.86 6.75 34.38
CA VAL A 368 -8.86 7.79 34.08
C VAL A 368 -7.83 7.27 33.08
N PRO A 369 -7.20 8.16 32.26
CA PRO A 369 -6.17 7.76 31.32
C PRO A 369 -5.07 6.93 31.99
N VAL A 370 -4.47 5.99 31.25
CA VAL A 370 -3.39 5.12 31.78
C VAL A 370 -2.21 5.92 32.32
N SER A 371 -2.01 7.14 31.82
CA SER A 371 -0.96 8.07 32.25
C SER A 371 -1.23 8.82 33.57
N ASP A 372 -2.48 8.89 34.03
CA ASP A 372 -2.81 9.56 35.30
C ASP A 372 -2.57 8.62 36.49
N LEU A 373 -1.29 8.33 36.73
CA LEU A 373 -0.86 7.40 37.78
C LEU A 373 -1.21 7.90 39.19
N SER A 374 -1.31 9.22 39.39
CA SER A 374 -1.68 9.83 40.68
C SER A 374 -3.11 9.54 41.11
N SER A 375 -4.02 9.38 40.16
CA SER A 375 -5.43 9.08 40.41
C SER A 375 -5.71 7.58 40.50
N LYS A 376 -4.75 6.72 40.14
CA LYS A 376 -4.91 5.27 40.16
C LYS A 376 -4.70 4.69 41.56
N LYS A 377 -5.51 3.70 41.90
CA LYS A 377 -5.43 2.96 43.16
C LYS A 377 -4.47 1.79 43.02
N MET A 378 -3.65 1.58 44.05
CA MET A 378 -2.81 0.39 44.16
C MET A 378 -3.68 -0.82 44.51
N VAL A 379 -3.63 -1.85 43.67
CA VAL A 379 -4.32 -3.13 43.87
C VAL A 379 -3.26 -4.20 44.16
N PRO A 380 -3.24 -4.77 45.37
CA PRO A 380 -2.30 -5.84 45.73
C PRO A 380 -2.48 -7.07 44.83
N VAL A 381 -1.38 -7.68 44.39
CA VAL A 381 -1.40 -8.93 43.60
C VAL A 381 -2.04 -10.08 44.39
N SER A 382 -2.05 -10.01 45.72
CA SER A 382 -2.79 -10.97 46.56
C SER A 382 -4.28 -11.03 46.26
N ASP A 383 -4.88 -9.92 45.84
CA ASP A 383 -6.32 -9.79 45.61
C ASP A 383 -6.74 -10.43 44.27
N LEU A 384 -5.75 -10.75 43.43
CA LEU A 384 -5.93 -11.42 42.15
C LEU A 384 -5.79 -12.93 42.24
N VAL A 385 -5.31 -13.45 43.38
CA VAL A 385 -5.14 -14.90 43.56
C VAL A 385 -6.51 -15.58 43.51
N GLY A 386 -6.65 -16.59 42.64
CA GLY A 386 -7.91 -17.28 42.41
C GLY A 386 -8.76 -16.68 41.28
N LYS A 387 -8.34 -15.57 40.66
CA LYS A 387 -9.01 -14.99 39.49
C LYS A 387 -8.38 -15.50 38.18
N THR A 388 -9.19 -15.60 37.14
CA THR A 388 -8.72 -15.76 35.77
C THR A 388 -8.30 -14.41 35.23
N ILE A 389 -7.09 -14.32 34.68
CA ILE A 389 -6.47 -13.07 34.25
C ILE A 389 -6.17 -13.12 32.75
N VAL A 390 -6.51 -12.07 32.02
CA VAL A 390 -6.03 -11.85 30.66
C VAL A 390 -4.95 -10.77 30.67
N LEU A 391 -3.71 -11.15 30.36
CA LEU A 391 -2.64 -10.19 30.09
C LEU A 391 -2.81 -9.66 28.67
N VAL A 392 -2.82 -8.34 28.52
CA VAL A 392 -2.98 -7.62 27.26
C VAL A 392 -1.67 -6.91 26.96
N PHE A 393 -1.02 -7.29 25.86
CA PHE A 393 0.15 -6.60 25.33
C PHE A 393 -0.28 -5.83 24.07
N LEU A 394 -0.23 -4.50 24.11
CA LEU A 394 -0.63 -3.64 22.98
C LEU A 394 0.59 -3.07 22.25
N GLU A 395 0.54 -3.05 20.92
CA GLU A 395 1.57 -2.44 20.07
C GLU A 395 1.54 -0.90 20.10
N ARG A 396 2.72 -0.28 19.94
CA ARG A 396 2.93 1.18 19.87
C ARG A 396 2.27 1.86 18.65
N CYS A 397 2.03 1.14 17.56
CA CYS A 397 1.56 1.67 16.28
C CYS A 397 0.24 1.06 15.80
N SER A 398 -0.57 0.45 16.67
CA SER A 398 -1.84 -0.12 16.22
C SER A 398 -2.80 1.00 15.82
N GLU A 399 -2.98 1.23 14.52
CA GLU A 399 -3.96 2.20 13.98
C GLU A 399 -5.40 1.93 14.47
N ASN A 400 -5.65 0.73 15.00
CA ASN A 400 -6.93 0.24 15.51
C ASN A 400 -6.96 0.08 17.05
N ALA A 401 -6.01 0.66 17.81
CA ALA A 401 -5.90 0.44 19.26
C ALA A 401 -7.20 0.75 20.01
N ASP A 402 -7.85 1.87 19.66
CA ASP A 402 -9.09 2.30 20.29
C ASP A 402 -10.23 1.31 20.03
N SER A 403 -10.30 0.72 18.82
CA SER A 403 -11.29 -0.32 18.49
C SER A 403 -11.05 -1.59 19.31
N ILE A 404 -9.79 -2.04 19.41
CA ILE A 404 -9.42 -3.22 20.20
C ILE A 404 -9.77 -2.98 21.68
N VAL A 405 -9.43 -1.82 22.23
CA VAL A 405 -9.69 -1.52 23.65
C VAL A 405 -11.19 -1.35 23.92
N GLN A 406 -11.96 -0.84 22.96
CA GLN A 406 -13.41 -0.84 23.07
C GLN A 406 -13.97 -2.27 23.12
N GLU A 407 -13.57 -3.15 22.22
CA GLU A 407 -13.99 -4.56 22.21
C GLU A 407 -13.60 -5.28 23.52
N LEU A 408 -12.39 -5.03 24.03
CA LEU A 408 -11.95 -5.55 25.32
C LEU A 408 -12.75 -4.98 26.49
N THR A 409 -13.20 -3.73 26.41
CA THR A 409 -14.05 -3.11 27.44
C THR A 409 -15.43 -3.76 27.49
N GLU A 410 -16.06 -3.96 26.32
CA GLU A 410 -17.35 -4.64 26.24
C GLU A 410 -17.25 -6.08 26.77
N LEU A 411 -16.20 -6.80 26.38
CA LEU A 411 -15.90 -8.14 26.89
C LEU A 411 -15.68 -8.15 28.41
N TYR A 412 -14.90 -7.21 28.92
CA TYR A 412 -14.61 -7.10 30.35
C TYR A 412 -15.87 -6.85 31.15
N ASP A 413 -16.68 -5.87 30.74
CA ASP A 413 -17.92 -5.51 31.43
C ASP A 413 -18.92 -6.68 31.40
N GLU A 414 -19.06 -7.40 30.28
CA GLU A 414 -19.98 -8.56 30.17
C GLU A 414 -19.56 -9.74 31.07
N ILE A 415 -18.26 -10.06 31.15
CA ILE A 415 -17.78 -11.12 32.03
C ILE A 415 -17.96 -10.70 33.49
N LYS A 416 -17.60 -9.46 33.85
CA LYS A 416 -17.67 -8.95 35.24
C LYS A 416 -19.09 -8.82 35.76
N GLU A 417 -20.08 -8.63 34.89
CA GLU A 417 -21.50 -8.67 35.26
C GLU A 417 -21.91 -10.08 35.72
N LYS A 418 -21.30 -11.14 35.15
CA LYS A 418 -21.63 -12.54 35.43
C LYS A 418 -20.74 -13.16 36.52
N ASP A 419 -19.45 -12.82 36.55
CA ASP A 419 -18.46 -13.38 37.47
C ASP A 419 -17.35 -12.35 37.83
N ASP A 420 -17.15 -12.08 39.12
CA ASP A 420 -16.12 -11.15 39.61
C ASP A 420 -14.72 -11.79 39.71
N ALA A 421 -14.60 -13.11 39.48
CA ALA A 421 -13.35 -13.86 39.42
C ALA A 421 -12.60 -13.70 38.09
N PHE A 422 -12.80 -12.57 37.40
CA PHE A 422 -12.13 -12.18 36.18
C PHE A 422 -11.40 -10.84 36.35
N GLU A 423 -10.23 -10.70 35.71
CA GLU A 423 -9.49 -9.45 35.62
C GLU A 423 -8.71 -9.35 34.30
N MET A 424 -8.51 -8.13 33.80
CA MET A 424 -7.63 -7.85 32.66
C MET A 424 -6.44 -7.03 33.14
N ILE A 425 -5.23 -7.32 32.65
CA ILE A 425 -4.03 -6.57 32.99
C ILE A 425 -3.37 -6.07 31.71
N LEU A 426 -3.27 -4.75 31.55
CA LEU A 426 -2.47 -4.13 30.52
C LEU A 426 -0.98 -4.18 30.90
N VAL A 427 -0.18 -4.74 30.02
CA VAL A 427 1.29 -4.74 30.11
C VAL A 427 1.81 -3.72 29.09
N PRO A 428 2.22 -2.51 29.53
CA PRO A 428 2.61 -1.47 28.61
C PRO A 428 3.98 -1.76 28.02
N TYR A 429 4.03 -2.17 26.76
CA TYR A 429 5.29 -2.49 26.08
C TYR A 429 5.77 -1.34 25.20
N ASN A 430 7.07 -1.08 25.22
CA ASN A 430 7.74 -0.21 24.26
C ASN A 430 8.87 -0.97 23.57
N ILE A 431 8.84 -1.00 22.24
CA ILE A 431 9.82 -1.68 21.40
C ILE A 431 11.21 -1.03 21.50
N ASP A 432 11.28 0.25 21.86
CA ASP A 432 12.54 0.99 21.98
C ASP A 432 13.26 0.71 23.32
N GLY A 433 12.73 -0.17 24.18
CA GLY A 433 13.31 -0.49 25.49
C GLY A 433 13.18 0.63 26.54
N HIS A 434 12.57 1.77 26.17
CA HIS A 434 12.27 2.87 27.06
C HIS A 434 10.87 2.71 27.67
N TYR A 435 10.81 2.21 28.91
CA TYR A 435 9.55 1.97 29.62
C TYR A 435 9.04 3.20 30.39
N ASP A 436 9.71 4.34 30.26
CA ASP A 436 9.25 5.62 30.79
C ASP A 436 8.06 6.14 29.95
N LEU A 437 7.06 6.68 30.65
CA LEU A 437 5.83 7.22 30.07
C LEU A 437 6.07 8.21 28.92
N ASN A 438 7.17 8.97 28.96
CA ASN A 438 7.51 9.98 27.95
C ASN A 438 7.84 9.39 26.56
N TYR A 439 8.10 8.09 26.48
CA TYR A 439 8.44 7.40 25.24
C TYR A 439 7.26 6.66 24.61
N TYR A 440 6.08 6.72 25.24
CA TYR A 440 4.84 6.19 24.69
C TYR A 440 4.17 7.24 23.78
N PRO A 441 3.51 6.82 22.69
CA PRO A 441 2.87 7.76 21.79
C PRO A 441 1.68 8.45 22.49
N PRO A 442 1.33 9.69 22.08
CA PRO A 442 0.29 10.48 22.76
C PRO A 442 -1.08 9.79 22.87
N TRP A 443 -1.43 8.91 21.91
CA TRP A 443 -2.67 8.15 21.96
C TRP A 443 -2.65 7.13 23.11
N TYR A 444 -1.53 6.44 23.32
CA TYR A 444 -1.37 5.43 24.37
C TYR A 444 -1.49 6.06 25.75
N ILE A 445 -0.90 7.25 25.92
CA ILE A 445 -0.97 8.04 27.15
C ILE A 445 -2.42 8.43 27.50
N ARG A 446 -3.27 8.67 26.48
CA ARG A 446 -4.68 9.07 26.64
C ARG A 446 -5.64 7.88 26.77
N LEU A 447 -5.16 6.66 26.54
CA LEU A 447 -5.96 5.45 26.56
C LEU A 447 -6.62 5.27 27.93
N THR A 448 -7.90 4.89 27.94
CA THR A 448 -8.59 4.40 29.14
C THR A 448 -8.74 2.90 29.02
N PHE A 449 -8.28 2.15 30.02
CA PHE A 449 -8.30 0.69 30.02
C PHE A 449 -9.22 0.17 31.14
N PRO A 450 -10.08 -0.84 30.89
CA PRO A 450 -11.10 -1.28 31.85
C PRO A 450 -10.54 -2.06 33.05
N GLY A 451 -9.37 -2.69 32.90
CA GLY A 451 -8.72 -3.51 33.94
C GLY A 451 -7.54 -2.82 34.63
N LEU A 452 -6.66 -3.62 35.19
CA LEU A 452 -5.44 -3.19 35.88
C LEU A 452 -4.29 -2.93 34.92
N ILE A 453 -3.28 -2.20 35.38
CA ILE A 453 -2.12 -1.80 34.58
C ILE A 453 -0.84 -2.11 35.38
N VAL A 454 0.15 -2.71 34.73
CA VAL A 454 1.51 -2.80 35.28
C VAL A 454 2.13 -1.39 35.26
N PRO A 455 2.65 -0.86 36.37
CA PRO A 455 3.24 0.48 36.42
C PRO A 455 4.28 0.70 35.31
N PHE A 456 4.25 1.88 34.67
CA PHE A 456 5.26 2.25 33.69
C PHE A 456 6.65 2.26 34.33
N GLY A 457 7.66 1.83 33.57
CA GLY A 457 9.05 1.72 34.04
C GLY A 457 9.33 0.50 34.91
N ASP A 458 8.32 -0.34 35.21
CA ASP A 458 8.49 -1.52 36.05
C ASP A 458 9.22 -2.66 35.30
N GLU A 459 10.24 -3.24 35.93
CA GLU A 459 11.01 -4.37 35.40
C GLU A 459 10.13 -5.60 35.09
N ARG A 460 8.96 -5.73 35.74
CA ARG A 460 7.96 -6.76 35.41
C ARG A 460 7.51 -6.68 33.96
N ILE A 461 7.47 -5.51 33.34
CA ILE A 461 7.11 -5.36 31.92
C ILE A 461 8.10 -6.15 31.05
N LYS A 462 9.41 -5.90 31.23
CA LYS A 462 10.47 -6.63 30.51
C LYS A 462 10.39 -8.12 30.77
N SER A 463 10.22 -8.51 32.03
CA SER A 463 10.13 -9.92 32.43
C SER A 463 8.93 -10.63 31.79
N LEU A 464 7.75 -9.99 31.76
CA LEU A 464 6.54 -10.55 31.17
C LEU A 464 6.65 -10.63 29.65
N SER A 465 7.14 -9.56 29.00
CA SER A 465 7.32 -9.53 27.55
C SER A 465 8.31 -10.58 27.07
N ARG A 466 9.44 -10.76 27.76
CA ARG A 466 10.39 -11.85 27.46
C ARG A 466 9.75 -13.21 27.67
N LYS A 467 9.15 -13.44 28.83
CA LYS A 467 8.54 -14.73 29.18
C LYS A 467 7.46 -15.17 28.19
N PHE A 468 6.65 -14.23 27.71
CA PHE A 468 5.61 -14.52 26.73
C PHE A 468 6.04 -14.27 25.28
N LYS A 469 7.31 -13.93 25.03
CA LYS A 469 7.87 -13.74 23.69
C LYS A 469 7.12 -12.67 22.87
N PHE A 470 6.86 -11.52 23.49
CA PHE A 470 6.22 -10.36 22.84
C PHE A 470 7.26 -9.50 22.11
N TYR A 471 7.11 -9.33 20.79
CA TYR A 471 8.08 -8.64 19.93
C TYR A 471 7.49 -7.51 19.06
N GLY A 472 6.29 -7.01 19.39
CA GLY A 472 5.71 -5.86 18.69
C GLY A 472 4.23 -6.01 18.40
N ASN A 473 3.75 -7.17 17.94
CA ASN A 473 2.33 -7.33 17.57
C ASN A 473 1.45 -7.59 18.79
N THR A 474 0.29 -6.92 18.88
CA THR A 474 -0.71 -7.12 19.95
C THR A 474 -0.93 -8.61 20.29
N MET A 475 -0.82 -8.98 21.56
CA MET A 475 -0.91 -10.36 22.06
C MET A 475 -1.72 -10.44 23.35
N PHE A 476 -2.41 -11.57 23.53
CA PHE A 476 -3.20 -11.88 24.70
C PHE A 476 -2.69 -13.16 25.34
N VAL A 477 -2.59 -13.18 26.68
CA VAL A 477 -2.22 -14.40 27.43
C VAL A 477 -3.24 -14.62 28.53
N VAL A 478 -3.87 -15.79 28.55
CA VAL A 478 -4.86 -16.15 29.57
C VAL A 478 -4.19 -16.96 30.66
N LEU A 479 -4.28 -16.49 31.89
CA LEU A 479 -3.84 -17.15 33.11
C LEU A 479 -5.05 -17.62 33.89
N GLY A 480 -5.08 -18.90 34.28
CA GLY A 480 -6.16 -19.43 35.11
C GLY A 480 -6.06 -18.97 36.57
N PRO A 481 -7.02 -19.37 37.42
CA PRO A 481 -7.08 -19.04 38.85
C PRO A 481 -5.81 -19.35 39.67
N THR A 482 -5.05 -20.36 39.23
CA THR A 482 -3.79 -20.79 39.86
C THR A 482 -2.58 -19.95 39.41
N GLY A 483 -2.74 -19.14 38.36
CA GLY A 483 -1.67 -18.43 37.67
C GLY A 483 -0.93 -19.23 36.61
N ARG A 484 -1.39 -20.45 36.34
CA ARG A 484 -0.92 -21.23 35.18
C ARG A 484 -1.44 -20.61 33.90
N THR A 485 -0.59 -20.59 32.87
CA THR A 485 -1.00 -20.16 31.53
C THR A 485 -1.96 -21.19 30.96
N LEU A 486 -3.18 -20.76 30.68
CA LEU A 486 -4.18 -21.56 29.98
C LEU A 486 -3.98 -21.42 28.46
N ARG A 487 -3.78 -20.17 27.98
CA ARG A 487 -3.77 -19.86 26.55
C ARG A 487 -2.80 -18.75 26.21
N LYS A 488 -2.24 -18.81 25.00
CA LYS A 488 -1.28 -17.83 24.47
C LYS A 488 -1.49 -17.62 22.97
N GLU A 489 -1.28 -18.66 22.16
CA GLU A 489 -1.25 -18.53 20.70
C GLU A 489 -2.65 -18.29 20.11
N ASP A 490 -3.67 -18.97 20.64
CA ASP A 490 -5.06 -18.89 20.18
C ASP A 490 -5.95 -18.00 21.07
N ALA A 491 -5.35 -17.28 22.02
CA ALA A 491 -6.10 -16.47 22.98
C ALA A 491 -6.93 -15.39 22.27
N TRP A 492 -6.35 -14.69 21.30
CA TRP A 492 -7.07 -13.68 20.50
C TRP A 492 -8.24 -14.27 19.73
N ASP A 493 -8.02 -15.40 19.07
CA ASP A 493 -9.05 -16.06 18.26
C ASP A 493 -10.22 -16.52 19.15
N ILE A 494 -9.94 -17.03 20.34
CA ILE A 494 -10.97 -17.44 21.29
C ILE A 494 -11.75 -16.24 21.82
N LEU A 495 -11.06 -15.15 22.18
CA LEU A 495 -11.71 -13.93 22.66
C LEU A 495 -12.64 -13.33 21.60
N THR A 496 -12.20 -13.30 20.35
CA THR A 496 -12.98 -12.74 19.24
C THR A 496 -14.11 -13.68 18.78
N THR A 497 -13.85 -14.99 18.73
CA THR A 497 -14.82 -16.01 18.28
C THR A 497 -15.93 -16.25 19.29
N HIS A 498 -15.59 -16.37 20.58
CA HIS A 498 -16.55 -16.79 21.60
C HIS A 498 -16.96 -15.67 22.56
N GLY A 499 -16.26 -14.52 22.55
CA GLY A 499 -16.59 -13.39 23.42
C GLY A 499 -16.57 -13.78 24.90
N ALA A 500 -17.52 -13.24 25.67
CA ALA A 500 -17.64 -13.51 27.10
C ALA A 500 -18.01 -14.97 27.41
N GLU A 501 -18.65 -15.70 26.49
CA GLU A 501 -19.00 -17.11 26.72
C GLU A 501 -17.77 -18.00 26.86
N ALA A 502 -16.63 -17.61 26.29
CA ALA A 502 -15.40 -18.39 26.42
C ALA A 502 -14.86 -18.43 27.85
N PHE A 503 -15.23 -17.50 28.74
CA PHE A 503 -14.86 -17.57 30.15
C PHE A 503 -15.43 -18.86 30.79
N PRO A 504 -14.63 -19.69 31.50
CA PRO A 504 -13.32 -19.39 32.10
C PRO A 504 -12.07 -19.78 31.26
N PHE A 505 -12.23 -19.95 29.95
CA PHE A 505 -11.18 -20.21 28.96
C PHE A 505 -10.45 -21.55 29.11
N THR A 506 -11.08 -22.52 29.77
CA THR A 506 -10.55 -23.88 29.92
C THR A 506 -10.86 -24.74 28.69
N ASP A 507 -10.00 -25.72 28.40
CA ASP A 507 -10.19 -26.63 27.27
C ASP A 507 -11.49 -27.42 27.36
N ASP A 508 -11.88 -27.86 28.56
CA ASP A 508 -13.16 -28.57 28.77
C ASP A 508 -14.36 -27.69 28.42
N HIS A 509 -14.37 -26.44 28.89
CA HIS A 509 -15.47 -25.51 28.64
C HIS A 509 -15.56 -25.13 27.15
N LEU A 510 -14.42 -24.89 26.50
CA LEU A 510 -14.39 -24.61 25.06
C LEU A 510 -14.81 -25.83 24.24
N ARG A 511 -14.46 -27.06 24.66
CA ARG A 511 -14.98 -28.28 24.04
C ARG A 511 -16.50 -28.38 24.14
N ASP A 512 -17.09 -28.01 25.28
CA ASP A 512 -18.54 -27.99 25.44
C ASP A 512 -19.20 -26.92 24.56
N ILE A 513 -18.61 -25.74 24.45
CA ILE A 513 -19.04 -24.69 23.52
C ILE A 513 -18.97 -25.19 22.07
N GLU A 514 -17.86 -25.80 21.67
CA GLU A 514 -17.69 -26.34 20.31
C GLU A 514 -18.64 -27.51 20.05
N ALA A 515 -18.88 -28.39 21.03
CA ALA A 515 -19.89 -29.45 20.91
C ALA A 515 -21.30 -28.88 20.66
N ARG A 516 -21.65 -27.75 21.31
CA ARG A 516 -22.91 -27.03 21.02
C ARG A 516 -22.92 -26.50 19.59
N PHE A 517 -21.83 -25.91 19.11
CA PHE A 517 -21.75 -25.42 17.72
C PHE A 517 -21.83 -26.55 16.69
N VAL A 518 -21.22 -27.71 16.94
CA VAL A 518 -21.34 -28.90 16.08
C VAL A 518 -22.78 -29.41 16.05
N GLN A 519 -23.48 -29.40 17.18
CA GLN A 519 -24.91 -29.77 17.22
C GLN A 519 -25.79 -28.73 16.51
N MET A 520 -25.46 -27.45 16.56
CA MET A 520 -26.20 -26.40 15.84
C MET A 520 -26.08 -26.52 14.33
N ALA A 521 -24.91 -26.90 13.81
CA ALA A 521 -24.70 -27.14 12.38
C ALA A 521 -25.38 -28.43 11.88
N LYS A 522 -25.87 -29.29 12.79
CA LYS A 522 -26.43 -30.59 12.44
C LYS A 522 -27.76 -30.42 11.69
N GLY A 523 -27.75 -30.77 10.41
CA GLY A 523 -28.90 -30.62 9.51
C GLY A 523 -28.84 -29.37 8.63
N TRP A 524 -27.76 -28.57 8.73
CA TRP A 524 -27.43 -27.57 7.74
C TRP A 524 -26.69 -28.22 6.56
N PRO A 525 -26.92 -27.78 5.31
CA PRO A 525 -26.17 -28.22 4.14
C PRO A 525 -24.66 -28.05 4.32
N GLU A 526 -23.92 -29.16 4.26
CA GLU A 526 -22.45 -29.14 4.24
C GLU A 526 -21.90 -28.99 2.80
N GLU A 527 -22.75 -29.20 1.80
CA GLU A 527 -22.44 -29.04 0.37
C GLU A 527 -22.53 -27.56 -0.06
N GLU A 528 -21.89 -27.20 -1.17
CA GLU A 528 -21.90 -25.84 -1.73
C GLU A 528 -23.35 -25.37 -1.98
N LEU A 529 -23.71 -24.23 -1.38
CA LEU A 529 -24.98 -23.56 -1.65
C LEU A 529 -24.77 -22.52 -2.74
N HIS A 530 -25.66 -22.54 -3.74
CA HIS A 530 -25.73 -21.52 -4.77
C HIS A 530 -26.75 -20.46 -4.35
N ILE A 531 -26.30 -19.25 -4.06
CA ILE A 531 -27.19 -18.14 -3.69
C ILE A 531 -27.09 -17.03 -4.73
N GLU A 532 -28.23 -16.66 -5.29
CA GLU A 532 -28.37 -15.46 -6.12
C GLU A 532 -28.50 -14.22 -5.24
N TYR A 533 -27.63 -13.22 -5.45
CA TYR A 533 -27.69 -11.96 -4.73
C TYR A 533 -28.05 -10.80 -5.66
N CYS A 534 -29.14 -10.10 -5.35
CA CYS A 534 -29.65 -9.00 -6.17
C CYS A 534 -28.93 -7.67 -5.85
N SER A 535 -27.88 -7.37 -6.59
CA SER A 535 -27.39 -6.01 -6.78
C SER A 535 -27.07 -5.77 -8.26
N SER A 536 -28.10 -5.47 -9.05
CA SER A 536 -28.04 -5.00 -10.46
C SER A 536 -27.35 -5.87 -11.52
N ALA A 537 -26.68 -6.96 -11.13
CA ALA A 537 -26.27 -8.08 -11.97
C ALA A 537 -26.43 -9.36 -11.12
N THR A 538 -27.14 -10.36 -11.62
CA THR A 538 -27.37 -11.64 -10.93
C THR A 538 -26.07 -12.43 -10.92
N TYR A 539 -25.28 -12.27 -9.85
CA TYR A 539 -24.17 -13.16 -9.57
C TYR A 539 -24.64 -14.27 -8.62
N THR A 540 -24.40 -15.51 -9.01
CA THR A 540 -24.54 -16.69 -8.16
C THR A 540 -23.24 -16.87 -7.39
N TYR A 541 -23.32 -16.93 -6.06
CA TYR A 541 -22.16 -17.24 -5.23
C TYR A 541 -22.22 -18.67 -4.73
N ASP A 542 -21.11 -19.38 -4.91
CA ASP A 542 -20.88 -20.68 -4.31
C ASP A 542 -20.33 -20.44 -2.90
N ILE A 543 -21.16 -20.75 -1.91
CA ILE A 543 -20.82 -20.54 -0.50
C ILE A 543 -20.80 -21.86 0.24
N VAL A 544 -19.79 -22.02 1.10
CA VAL A 544 -19.57 -23.25 1.87
C VAL A 544 -19.73 -22.95 3.35
N LEU A 545 -20.41 -23.84 4.07
CA LEU A 545 -20.46 -23.77 5.52
C LEU A 545 -19.04 -23.83 6.09
N THR A 546 -18.60 -22.72 6.68
CA THR A 546 -17.24 -22.49 7.13
C THR A 546 -17.26 -22.07 8.60
N ARG A 547 -16.28 -22.55 9.36
CA ARG A 547 -16.02 -22.11 10.72
C ARG A 547 -15.09 -20.90 10.68
N THR A 548 -15.52 -19.78 11.23
CA THR A 548 -14.75 -18.53 11.28
C THR A 548 -14.99 -17.82 12.62
N GLY A 549 -14.15 -16.84 12.94
CA GLY A 549 -14.29 -16.05 14.15
C GLY A 549 -15.45 -15.06 14.08
N CYS A 550 -15.14 -13.78 14.28
CA CYS A 550 -16.09 -12.68 14.15
C CYS A 550 -16.19 -12.23 12.68
N TYR A 551 -17.40 -12.16 12.12
CA TYR A 551 -17.62 -11.76 10.73
C TYR A 551 -18.87 -10.87 10.57
N LYS A 552 -18.88 -10.07 9.50
CA LYS A 552 -20.04 -9.26 9.13
C LYS A 552 -20.81 -9.97 8.02
N CYS A 553 -22.12 -10.12 8.21
CA CYS A 553 -22.99 -10.66 7.17
C CYS A 553 -23.08 -9.71 5.98
N CYS A 554 -22.85 -10.22 4.78
CA CYS A 554 -22.89 -9.48 3.52
C CYS A 554 -24.32 -9.19 3.03
N MET A 555 -25.33 -9.86 3.58
CA MET A 555 -26.76 -9.53 3.38
C MET A 555 -27.18 -8.29 4.18
N ARG A 556 -26.51 -7.17 3.95
CA ARG A 556 -26.69 -5.91 4.72
C ARG A 556 -28.14 -5.37 4.72
N ARG A 557 -28.98 -5.77 3.76
CA ARG A 557 -30.37 -5.31 3.60
C ARG A 557 -31.43 -6.28 4.16
N SER A 558 -31.17 -7.59 4.17
CA SER A 558 -32.13 -8.64 4.55
C SER A 558 -31.76 -9.38 5.86
N CYS A 559 -30.53 -9.20 6.34
CA CYS A 559 -30.06 -9.78 7.59
C CYS A 559 -30.76 -9.13 8.79
N LYS A 560 -31.48 -9.91 9.60
CA LYS A 560 -32.16 -9.43 10.82
C LYS A 560 -31.23 -9.14 11.99
N VAL A 561 -29.98 -9.64 11.92
CA VAL A 561 -28.98 -9.58 12.99
C VAL A 561 -28.00 -8.41 12.78
N TRP A 562 -27.68 -8.10 11.52
CA TRP A 562 -26.83 -6.97 11.16
C TRP A 562 -27.65 -5.65 11.13
N PRO A 563 -27.14 -4.52 11.66
CA PRO A 563 -25.76 -4.29 12.09
C PRO A 563 -25.53 -4.40 13.60
N ASN A 564 -26.50 -4.89 14.37
CA ASN A 564 -26.45 -4.83 15.83
C ASN A 564 -25.54 -5.91 16.46
N GLU A 565 -25.25 -7.00 15.75
CA GLU A 565 -24.35 -8.06 16.21
C GLU A 565 -23.50 -8.62 15.05
N TYR A 566 -22.22 -8.90 15.33
CA TYR A 566 -21.36 -9.66 14.43
C TYR A 566 -21.76 -11.14 14.44
N GLY A 567 -21.67 -11.80 13.29
CA GLY A 567 -21.73 -13.25 13.24
C GLY A 567 -20.52 -13.83 13.95
N ARG A 568 -20.72 -14.86 14.76
CA ARG A 568 -19.64 -15.57 15.45
C ARG A 568 -19.75 -17.06 15.18
N GLY A 569 -18.66 -17.68 14.79
CA GLY A 569 -18.59 -19.12 14.69
C GLY A 569 -18.92 -19.69 13.29
N TRP A 570 -20.13 -20.19 13.05
CA TRP A 570 -20.48 -20.77 11.74
C TRP A 570 -20.97 -19.69 10.79
N THR A 571 -20.50 -19.70 9.54
CA THR A 571 -20.90 -18.82 8.43
C THR A 571 -21.04 -19.63 7.15
N TYR A 572 -21.77 -19.14 6.16
CA TYR A 572 -21.55 -19.58 4.78
C TYR A 572 -20.65 -18.57 4.08
N PHE A 573 -19.54 -19.07 3.54
CA PHE A 573 -18.44 -18.25 3.04
C PHE A 573 -18.14 -18.56 1.57
N CYS A 574 -18.05 -17.52 0.75
CA CYS A 574 -17.50 -17.61 -0.60
C CYS A 574 -15.99 -17.37 -0.56
N LYS A 575 -15.22 -18.35 -1.05
CA LYS A 575 -13.75 -18.26 -1.11
C LYS A 575 -13.25 -17.27 -2.17
N GLU A 576 -14.05 -16.96 -3.18
CA GLU A 576 -13.63 -16.12 -4.30
C GLU A 576 -13.75 -14.62 -4.01
N CYS A 577 -14.85 -14.22 -3.36
CA CYS A 577 -15.17 -12.81 -3.13
C CYS A 577 -15.20 -12.40 -1.65
N ASN A 578 -14.75 -13.27 -0.74
CA ASN A 578 -14.79 -13.08 0.71
C ASN A 578 -16.18 -12.68 1.24
N PHE A 579 -17.22 -13.33 0.70
CA PHE A 579 -18.61 -13.06 1.04
C PHE A 579 -19.04 -13.95 2.21
N TYR A 580 -19.45 -13.35 3.32
CA TYR A 580 -19.86 -14.06 4.53
C TYR A 580 -21.35 -13.88 4.76
N LEU A 581 -22.08 -14.97 5.00
CA LEU A 581 -23.48 -14.92 5.43
C LEU A 581 -23.64 -15.57 6.80
N HIS A 582 -24.55 -15.01 7.61
CA HIS A 582 -25.07 -15.77 8.74
C HIS A 582 -25.76 -17.05 8.22
N PRO A 583 -25.64 -18.19 8.91
CA PRO A 583 -26.32 -19.42 8.51
C PRO A 583 -27.81 -19.24 8.26
N GLU A 584 -28.48 -18.46 9.10
CA GLU A 584 -29.91 -18.14 8.93
C GLU A 584 -30.20 -17.28 7.70
N CYS A 585 -29.25 -16.42 7.27
CA CYS A 585 -29.40 -15.60 6.06
C CYS A 585 -29.19 -16.44 4.80
N ALA A 586 -28.16 -17.30 4.79
CA ALA A 586 -27.91 -18.21 3.68
C ALA A 586 -29.06 -19.21 3.47
N LEU A 587 -29.58 -19.77 4.57
CA LEU A 587 -30.66 -20.76 4.50
C LEU A 587 -32.03 -20.14 4.18
N LYS A 588 -32.25 -18.86 4.51
CA LYS A 588 -33.48 -18.15 4.17
C LYS A 588 -33.57 -17.89 2.66
N ASP A 589 -32.52 -17.36 2.04
CA ASP A 589 -32.48 -17.14 0.59
C ASP A 589 -32.49 -18.47 -0.19
N TYR A 590 -31.84 -19.51 0.34
CA TYR A 590 -31.94 -20.87 -0.23
C TYR A 590 -33.37 -21.42 -0.23
N LEU A 591 -34.17 -21.13 0.80
CA LEU A 591 -35.57 -21.55 0.90
C LEU A 591 -36.53 -20.62 0.15
N GLU A 592 -36.25 -19.32 0.08
CA GLU A 592 -37.06 -18.31 -0.63
C GLU A 592 -36.86 -18.36 -2.15
N ASN A 593 -35.68 -18.75 -2.64
CA ASN A 593 -35.42 -19.00 -4.07
C ASN A 593 -36.17 -20.25 -4.62
N SER A 594 -36.99 -20.91 -3.81
CA SER A 594 -37.87 -22.00 -4.25
C SER A 594 -39.32 -21.56 -4.54
N VAL A 595 -39.66 -20.27 -4.38
CA VAL A 595 -41.00 -19.74 -4.69
C VAL A 595 -40.90 -18.32 -5.27
N GLU A 596 -41.28 -18.16 -6.55
CA GLU A 596 -41.48 -16.86 -7.21
C GLU A 596 -42.70 -16.12 -6.60
N GLU A 597 -42.57 -14.83 -6.28
CA GLU A 597 -43.50 -13.77 -6.72
C GLU A 597 -43.09 -12.36 -6.21
N ASP A 598 -43.37 -11.37 -7.07
CA ASP A 598 -43.14 -9.93 -6.94
C ASP A 598 -43.75 -9.28 -5.69
N GLU A 599 -43.00 -8.41 -4.99
CA GLU A 599 -43.61 -7.32 -4.21
C GLU A 599 -42.85 -5.99 -4.32
N VAL A 600 -43.59 -5.00 -4.82
CA VAL A 600 -43.30 -3.57 -4.78
C VAL A 600 -43.49 -3.05 -3.36
N TYR A 601 -42.44 -2.54 -2.69
CA TYR A 601 -42.58 -1.87 -1.39
C TYR A 601 -42.69 -0.35 -1.55
N THR A 602 -43.93 0.15 -1.50
CA THR A 602 -44.24 1.53 -1.08
C THR A 602 -45.10 1.48 0.18
N THR A 603 -44.57 1.88 1.35
CA THR A 603 -45.37 2.42 2.47
C THR A 603 -44.52 3.29 3.41
N GLU A 604 -44.95 4.56 3.55
CA GLU A 604 -44.62 5.64 4.52
C GLU A 604 -43.40 5.53 5.46
N GLN A 605 -42.26 6.11 5.06
CA GLN A 605 -41.18 6.52 5.99
C GLN A 605 -41.28 8.04 6.27
N SER A 606 -41.63 8.42 7.50
CA SER A 606 -41.62 9.82 7.95
C SER A 606 -40.48 10.09 8.94
N LEU A 607 -39.95 11.31 8.99
CA LEU A 607 -38.90 11.70 9.94
C LEU A 607 -39.32 11.46 11.40
N ARG A 608 -40.59 11.73 11.72
CA ARG A 608 -41.13 11.55 13.08
C ARG A 608 -41.20 10.08 13.47
N SER A 609 -41.65 9.20 12.56
CA SER A 609 -41.68 7.75 12.82
C SER A 609 -40.26 7.18 12.96
N ALA A 610 -39.30 7.69 12.19
CA ALA A 610 -37.89 7.31 12.32
C ALA A 610 -37.30 7.73 13.69
N LEU A 611 -37.43 9.00 14.07
CA LEU A 611 -36.90 9.49 15.36
C LEU A 611 -37.56 8.78 16.56
N PHE A 612 -38.86 8.53 16.50
CA PHE A 612 -39.60 7.84 17.56
C PHE A 612 -39.23 6.35 17.68
N SER A 613 -39.18 5.62 16.56
CA SER A 613 -38.76 4.21 16.55
C SER A 613 -37.30 4.01 16.98
N CYS A 614 -36.46 5.04 16.80
CA CYS A 614 -35.07 5.05 17.24
C CYS A 614 -34.88 5.45 18.71
N SER A 615 -35.97 5.63 19.49
CA SER A 615 -35.93 6.07 20.89
C SER A 615 -35.25 7.43 21.08
N CYS A 616 -35.43 8.35 20.13
CA CYS A 616 -34.87 9.70 20.17
C CYS A 616 -35.91 10.71 20.67
N ASP A 617 -35.98 10.90 21.99
CA ASP A 617 -37.00 11.77 22.62
C ASP A 617 -36.63 13.26 22.59
N PHE A 618 -35.35 13.58 22.44
CA PHE A 618 -34.82 14.96 22.42
C PHE A 618 -33.58 15.08 21.52
N LEU A 619 -33.32 16.29 21.05
CA LEU A 619 -32.12 16.71 20.34
C LEU A 619 -31.20 17.51 21.27
N ILE A 620 -29.94 17.65 20.87
CA ILE A 620 -28.95 18.49 21.51
C ILE A 620 -28.75 19.74 20.65
N SER A 621 -28.86 20.92 21.26
CA SER A 621 -28.46 22.19 20.62
C SER A 621 -26.97 22.45 20.74
N TYR A 622 -26.46 23.40 19.98
CA TYR A 622 -25.03 23.79 19.99
C TYR A 622 -24.51 24.19 21.39
N ASN A 623 -25.38 24.69 22.27
CA ASN A 623 -25.06 25.02 23.66
C ASN A 623 -25.13 23.81 24.61
N GLY A 624 -25.38 22.60 24.09
CA GLY A 624 -25.52 21.37 24.87
C GLY A 624 -26.89 21.17 25.53
N ASN A 625 -27.87 22.05 25.26
CA ASN A 625 -29.19 21.95 25.86
C ASN A 625 -30.04 20.87 25.16
N LYS A 626 -30.87 20.18 25.95
CA LYS A 626 -31.86 19.24 25.43
C LYS A 626 -33.06 20.00 24.87
N VAL A 627 -33.43 19.70 23.63
CA VAL A 627 -34.52 20.35 22.89
C VAL A 627 -35.51 19.27 22.45
N PRO A 628 -36.83 19.44 22.65
CA PRO A 628 -37.79 18.43 22.25
C PRO A 628 -37.87 18.30 20.71
N ILE A 629 -38.10 17.09 20.21
CA ILE A 629 -38.22 16.83 18.75
C ILE A 629 -39.39 17.59 18.09
N SER A 630 -40.36 18.07 18.88
CA SER A 630 -41.46 18.92 18.41
C SER A 630 -40.98 20.24 17.79
N GLU A 631 -39.76 20.68 18.13
CA GLU A 631 -39.14 21.87 17.50
C GLU A 631 -38.84 21.68 16.01
N LEU A 632 -38.87 20.45 15.50
CA LEU A 632 -38.73 20.16 14.07
C LEU A 632 -40.07 20.21 13.31
N GLU A 633 -41.21 20.29 14.01
CA GLU A 633 -42.53 20.26 13.36
C GLU A 633 -42.73 21.47 12.44
N GLY A 634 -43.16 21.21 11.20
CA GLY A 634 -43.39 22.24 10.19
C GLY A 634 -42.12 22.82 9.55
N LYS A 635 -40.93 22.31 9.89
CA LYS A 635 -39.64 22.70 9.28
C LYS A 635 -39.21 21.69 8.23
N ILE A 636 -38.47 22.15 7.23
CA ILE A 636 -37.71 21.28 6.34
C ILE A 636 -36.44 20.86 7.09
N VAL A 637 -36.15 19.57 7.16
CA VAL A 637 -35.08 19.04 8.01
C VAL A 637 -34.07 18.27 7.18
N GLY A 638 -32.78 18.62 7.30
CA GLY A 638 -31.67 17.83 6.80
C GLY A 638 -31.12 16.90 7.90
N LEU A 639 -31.23 15.59 7.74
CA LEU A 639 -30.49 14.61 8.56
C LEU A 639 -29.10 14.41 7.97
N TYR A 640 -28.08 14.91 8.68
CA TYR A 640 -26.69 14.91 8.23
C TYR A 640 -25.90 13.79 8.92
N PHE A 641 -25.53 12.75 8.18
CA PHE A 641 -24.81 11.58 8.68
C PHE A 641 -23.30 11.77 8.51
N PHE A 642 -22.55 11.83 9.62
CA PHE A 642 -21.14 12.25 9.63
C PHE A 642 -20.20 11.19 10.20
N SER A 643 -19.05 10.92 9.54
CA SER A 643 -17.98 10.01 10.01
C SER A 643 -16.55 10.50 9.67
N SER A 644 -15.65 10.43 10.64
CA SER A 644 -14.21 10.71 10.73
C SER A 644 -13.33 9.57 10.21
N SER A 645 -13.83 8.33 10.11
CA SER A 645 -13.05 7.16 9.65
C SER A 645 -12.81 7.09 8.13
N TYR A 646 -13.47 7.95 7.34
CA TYR A 646 -13.20 8.10 5.91
C TYR A 646 -11.84 8.82 5.68
N LYS A 647 -10.70 8.13 5.81
CA LYS A 647 -9.36 8.74 5.73
C LYS A 647 -8.93 9.11 4.28
N THR A 648 -9.14 10.36 3.86
CA THR A 648 -8.22 11.15 3.01
C THR A 648 -8.32 12.63 3.42
N THR A 649 -7.17 13.33 3.50
CA THR A 649 -6.96 14.53 4.32
C THR A 649 -7.16 15.89 3.61
N THR A 650 -8.03 15.97 2.61
CA THR A 650 -8.43 17.25 1.99
C THR A 650 -9.93 17.34 1.66
N GLU A 651 -10.63 16.22 1.50
CA GLU A 651 -12.02 16.18 1.01
C GLU A 651 -13.10 16.47 2.08
N LYS A 652 -12.79 16.28 3.36
CA LYS A 652 -13.78 16.39 4.46
C LYS A 652 -14.19 17.82 4.78
N ASP A 653 -13.24 18.74 4.74
CA ASP A 653 -13.48 20.11 5.16
C ASP A 653 -14.31 20.86 4.10
N ASP A 654 -14.22 20.48 2.82
CA ASP A 654 -14.92 21.13 1.71
C ASP A 654 -16.45 20.91 1.73
N PHE A 655 -16.93 19.66 1.79
CA PHE A 655 -18.39 19.42 1.81
C PHE A 655 -19.04 19.88 3.13
N TYR A 656 -18.34 19.73 4.25
CA TYR A 656 -18.80 20.26 5.52
C TYR A 656 -18.94 21.79 5.49
N CYS A 657 -17.97 22.50 4.87
CA CYS A 657 -18.08 23.93 4.60
C CYS A 657 -19.27 24.28 3.70
N GLU A 658 -19.56 23.48 2.66
CA GLU A 658 -20.74 23.66 1.81
C GLU A 658 -22.07 23.51 2.57
N VAL A 659 -22.16 22.53 3.48
CA VAL A 659 -23.35 22.33 4.33
C VAL A 659 -23.54 23.50 5.32
N ILE A 660 -22.45 24.06 5.87
CA ILE A 660 -22.49 25.29 6.67
C ILE A 660 -22.99 26.46 5.82
N ASN A 661 -22.40 26.66 4.63
CA ASN A 661 -22.77 27.73 3.72
C ASN A 661 -24.26 27.64 3.34
N LEU A 662 -24.75 26.44 3.04
CA LEU A 662 -26.17 26.17 2.79
C LEU A 662 -27.03 26.63 3.97
N TYR A 663 -26.72 26.16 5.16
CA TYR A 663 -27.50 26.41 6.37
C TYR A 663 -27.57 27.90 6.71
N GLU A 664 -26.44 28.60 6.72
CA GLU A 664 -26.38 30.03 7.03
C GLU A 664 -27.14 30.88 6.01
N ASN A 665 -27.03 30.56 4.72
CA ASN A 665 -27.75 31.30 3.67
C ASN A 665 -29.27 31.11 3.77
N LEU A 666 -29.74 29.90 4.10
CA LEU A 666 -31.16 29.64 4.33
C LEU A 666 -31.68 30.32 5.60
N LYS A 667 -30.91 30.32 6.69
CA LYS A 667 -31.26 31.04 7.92
C LYS A 667 -31.31 32.56 7.73
N LYS A 668 -30.37 33.16 6.98
CA LYS A 668 -30.37 34.60 6.63
C LYS A 668 -31.61 35.01 5.84
N ARG A 669 -32.24 34.08 5.12
CA ARG A 669 -33.47 34.30 4.34
C ARG A 669 -34.75 33.97 5.11
N GLU A 670 -34.64 33.75 6.44
CA GLU A 670 -35.77 33.40 7.31
C GLU A 670 -36.52 32.13 6.87
N VAL A 671 -35.82 31.19 6.22
CA VAL A 671 -36.38 29.90 5.81
C VAL A 671 -36.46 28.97 7.02
N ASN A 672 -37.60 28.29 7.17
CA ASN A 672 -37.83 27.25 8.18
C ASN A 672 -37.08 25.94 7.83
N PHE A 673 -35.76 26.03 7.71
CA PHE A 673 -34.85 24.91 7.45
C PHE A 673 -34.02 24.61 8.70
N GLU A 674 -33.82 23.34 9.02
CA GLU A 674 -33.01 22.91 10.14
C GLU A 674 -32.11 21.72 9.77
N ILE A 675 -30.94 21.63 10.37
CA ILE A 675 -30.05 20.47 10.21
C ILE A 675 -30.00 19.72 11.54
N VAL A 676 -30.02 18.39 11.45
CA VAL A 676 -29.85 17.48 12.58
C VAL A 676 -28.67 16.56 12.26
N LEU A 677 -27.56 16.79 12.94
CA LEU A 677 -26.35 15.96 12.85
C LEU A 677 -26.59 14.59 13.50
N VAL A 678 -26.21 13.54 12.77
CA VAL A 678 -26.15 12.15 13.20
C VAL A 678 -24.69 11.71 13.15
N PRO A 679 -23.95 11.77 14.28
CA PRO A 679 -22.54 11.42 14.32
C PRO A 679 -22.38 9.90 14.30
N LEU A 680 -21.94 9.33 13.18
CA LEU A 680 -21.63 7.92 13.02
C LEU A 680 -20.25 7.54 13.58
N ASP A 681 -19.47 8.55 13.99
CA ASP A 681 -18.17 8.37 14.59
C ASP A 681 -18.14 7.79 15.99
N VAL A 682 -17.10 6.99 16.20
CA VAL A 682 -16.71 6.45 17.50
C VAL A 682 -15.91 7.47 18.33
N ILE A 683 -15.36 8.53 17.70
CA ILE A 683 -14.49 9.52 18.35
C ILE A 683 -15.26 10.76 18.79
N TYR A 684 -15.45 10.94 20.11
CA TYR A 684 -16.19 12.07 20.69
C TYR A 684 -15.54 13.44 20.42
N TYR A 685 -14.20 13.47 20.28
CA TYR A 685 -13.46 14.71 20.00
C TYR A 685 -13.84 15.31 18.65
N ASP A 686 -13.96 14.49 17.60
CA ASP A 686 -14.33 14.95 16.26
C ASP A 686 -15.78 15.42 16.23
N TYR A 687 -16.70 14.68 16.87
CA TYR A 687 -18.06 15.17 17.09
C TYR A 687 -18.06 16.56 17.73
N LYS A 688 -17.27 16.79 18.79
CA LYS A 688 -17.22 18.10 19.46
C LYS A 688 -16.60 19.19 18.58
N LYS A 689 -15.59 18.86 17.76
CA LYS A 689 -14.96 19.77 16.79
C LYS A 689 -15.94 20.22 15.71
N TYR A 690 -16.66 19.29 15.09
CA TYR A 690 -17.59 19.54 13.97
C TYR A 690 -19.01 19.97 14.40
N PHE A 691 -19.40 19.75 15.66
CA PHE A 691 -20.67 20.25 16.19
C PHE A 691 -20.51 21.59 16.92
N GLY A 692 -19.43 21.76 17.69
CA GLY A 692 -19.25 22.87 18.64
C GLY A 692 -19.13 24.27 18.03
N GLY A 693 -19.00 24.40 16.71
CA GLY A 693 -18.93 25.68 15.99
C GLY A 693 -20.20 26.06 15.21
N THR A 694 -21.28 25.27 15.29
CA THR A 694 -22.46 25.38 14.41
C THR A 694 -23.72 25.81 15.18
N GLN A 695 -24.78 26.24 14.49
CA GLN A 695 -26.07 26.61 15.12
C GLN A 695 -27.17 25.54 15.00
N TRP A 696 -26.87 24.42 14.33
CA TRP A 696 -27.83 23.35 14.08
C TRP A 696 -27.98 22.37 15.25
N PHE A 697 -28.89 21.41 15.15
CA PHE A 697 -29.11 20.38 16.17
C PHE A 697 -28.27 19.12 15.92
N SER A 698 -28.14 18.29 16.94
CA SER A 698 -27.58 16.94 16.84
C SER A 698 -28.48 15.96 17.58
N VAL A 699 -28.54 14.71 17.13
CA VAL A 699 -29.02 13.64 18.01
C VAL A 699 -28.05 13.45 19.18
N PRO A 700 -28.48 12.92 20.34
CA PRO A 700 -27.59 12.67 21.46
C PRO A 700 -26.43 11.75 21.04
N TYR A 701 -25.20 12.20 21.27
CA TYR A 701 -24.01 11.41 20.93
C TYR A 701 -23.94 10.09 21.70
N LYS A 702 -24.38 10.10 22.97
CA LYS A 702 -24.48 8.89 23.82
C LYS A 702 -25.86 8.25 23.65
N GLY A 703 -25.89 6.94 23.40
CA GLY A 703 -27.12 6.14 23.28
C GLY A 703 -27.25 5.48 21.90
N LYS A 704 -28.34 4.73 21.69
CA LYS A 704 -28.55 3.92 20.46
C LYS A 704 -29.26 4.67 19.31
N CYS A 705 -29.61 5.96 19.49
CA CYS A 705 -30.45 6.69 18.52
C CYS A 705 -29.75 6.87 17.16
N ARG A 706 -28.44 7.18 17.16
CA ARG A 706 -27.65 7.41 15.94
C ARG A 706 -27.49 6.14 15.10
N GLU A 707 -27.21 4.99 15.74
CA GLU A 707 -27.07 3.70 15.07
C GLU A 707 -28.43 3.25 14.52
N LYS A 708 -29.49 3.35 15.33
CA LYS A 708 -30.86 3.01 14.89
C LYS A 708 -31.35 3.87 13.72
N LEU A 709 -31.05 5.18 13.70
CA LEU A 709 -31.44 6.07 12.59
C LEU A 709 -30.70 5.71 11.30
N ALA A 710 -29.40 5.42 11.38
CA ALA A 710 -28.64 4.97 10.21
C ALA A 710 -29.18 3.64 9.65
N CYS A 711 -29.61 2.73 10.54
CA CYS A 711 -30.26 1.47 10.16
C CYS A 711 -31.63 1.70 9.51
N TYR A 712 -32.46 2.56 10.13
CA TYR A 712 -33.84 2.80 9.71
C TYR A 712 -33.94 3.30 8.27
N PHE A 713 -32.95 4.11 7.83
CA PHE A 713 -32.92 4.67 6.48
C PHE A 713 -32.03 3.91 5.48
N HIS A 714 -31.44 2.77 5.86
CA HIS A 714 -30.60 1.93 4.97
C HIS A 714 -29.44 2.69 4.28
N ILE A 715 -28.73 3.54 5.02
CA ILE A 715 -27.78 4.52 4.48
C ILE A 715 -26.49 3.84 3.97
N PRO A 716 -26.12 3.98 2.68
CA PRO A 716 -24.85 3.49 2.15
C PRO A 716 -23.67 4.35 2.64
N PRO A 717 -22.41 3.85 2.56
CA PRO A 717 -21.21 4.57 3.05
C PRO A 717 -21.04 5.99 2.49
N GLU A 718 -21.63 6.27 1.33
CA GLU A 718 -21.50 7.52 0.58
C GLU A 718 -22.64 8.53 0.85
N THR A 719 -23.71 8.15 1.57
CA THR A 719 -24.83 9.06 1.81
C THR A 719 -24.57 9.92 3.04
N VAL A 720 -24.30 11.21 2.79
CA VAL A 720 -23.92 12.16 3.84
C VAL A 720 -25.09 13.03 4.31
N LEU A 721 -26.12 13.31 3.48
CA LEU A 721 -27.25 14.20 3.86
C LEU A 721 -28.59 13.78 3.24
N MET A 722 -29.63 13.58 4.07
CA MET A 722 -31.02 13.33 3.64
C MET A 722 -31.92 14.53 3.96
N ILE A 723 -32.84 14.89 3.06
CA ILE A 723 -33.74 16.04 3.22
C ILE A 723 -35.19 15.56 3.40
N PHE A 724 -35.85 16.09 4.42
CA PHE A 724 -37.25 15.87 4.73
C PHE A 724 -38.04 17.17 4.57
N GLY A 725 -39.21 17.07 3.94
CA GLY A 725 -40.14 18.18 3.79
C GLY A 725 -40.77 18.60 5.12
N SER A 726 -41.48 19.72 5.12
CA SER A 726 -42.23 20.20 6.29
C SER A 726 -43.36 19.25 6.73
N ASP A 727 -43.79 18.35 5.83
CA ASP A 727 -44.72 17.26 6.10
C ASP A 727 -44.05 16.00 6.69
N GLY A 728 -42.72 16.04 6.87
CA GLY A 728 -41.91 14.95 7.40
C GLY A 728 -41.61 13.84 6.41
N LYS A 729 -42.00 13.96 5.13
CA LYS A 729 -41.69 12.97 4.09
C LYS A 729 -40.30 13.20 3.50
N ILE A 730 -39.68 12.12 3.01
CA ILE A 730 -38.38 12.21 2.32
C ILE A 730 -38.58 13.00 1.02
N VAL A 731 -37.86 14.12 0.91
CA VAL A 731 -37.78 14.95 -0.30
C VAL A 731 -36.55 14.58 -1.12
N SER A 732 -35.44 14.24 -0.46
CA SER A 732 -34.24 13.68 -1.10
C SER A 732 -33.55 12.69 -0.17
N SER A 733 -33.24 11.50 -0.69
CA SER A 733 -32.54 10.43 0.04
C SER A 733 -31.01 10.54 0.01
N ASN A 734 -30.47 11.39 -0.87
CA ASN A 734 -29.05 11.80 -0.87
C ASN A 734 -28.93 13.16 -1.57
N ALA A 735 -28.64 14.21 -0.80
CA ALA A 735 -28.56 15.58 -1.31
C ALA A 735 -27.13 16.06 -1.62
N VAL A 736 -26.11 15.21 -1.44
CA VAL A 736 -24.69 15.58 -1.57
C VAL A 736 -24.37 16.14 -2.95
N SER A 737 -24.56 15.32 -4.00
CA SER A 737 -24.23 15.69 -5.38
C SER A 737 -24.98 16.92 -5.89
N ILE A 738 -26.17 17.17 -5.33
CA ILE A 738 -27.03 18.28 -5.71
C ILE A 738 -26.58 19.58 -5.01
N ILE A 739 -26.18 19.48 -3.74
CA ILE A 739 -25.63 20.62 -3.00
C ILE A 739 -24.27 21.01 -3.56
N GLU A 740 -23.41 20.05 -3.89
CA GLU A 740 -22.14 20.34 -4.59
C GLU A 740 -22.38 21.03 -5.94
N LYS A 741 -23.44 20.64 -6.66
CA LYS A 741 -23.74 21.18 -7.99
C LYS A 741 -24.43 22.55 -7.97
N TYR A 742 -25.32 22.81 -7.00
CA TYR A 742 -26.21 23.99 -7.02
C TYR A 742 -26.17 24.83 -5.74
N GLY A 743 -25.45 24.38 -4.70
CA GLY A 743 -25.39 25.01 -3.40
C GLY A 743 -26.78 25.23 -2.79
N TYR A 744 -26.97 26.39 -2.14
CA TYR A 744 -28.27 26.75 -1.55
C TYR A 744 -29.41 26.95 -2.56
N ASN A 745 -29.11 27.11 -3.86
CA ASN A 745 -30.16 27.27 -4.87
C ASN A 745 -30.96 25.99 -5.10
N ALA A 746 -30.42 24.83 -4.68
CA ALA A 746 -31.06 23.53 -4.69
C ALA A 746 -32.35 23.48 -3.83
N PHE A 747 -32.49 24.36 -2.84
CA PHE A 747 -33.69 24.46 -2.01
C PHE A 747 -34.95 24.73 -2.86
N PRO A 748 -36.09 24.04 -2.64
CA PRO A 748 -36.42 23.15 -1.52
C PRO A 748 -36.09 21.66 -1.73
N PHE A 749 -35.09 21.34 -2.56
CA PHE A 749 -34.59 20.00 -2.79
C PHE A 749 -35.56 19.03 -3.50
N THR A 750 -36.55 19.58 -4.21
CA THR A 750 -37.54 18.80 -4.95
C THR A 750 -37.06 18.46 -6.36
N SER A 751 -37.52 17.31 -6.90
CA SER A 751 -37.24 16.91 -8.28
C SER A 751 -37.65 17.97 -9.31
N GLU A 752 -38.74 18.70 -9.05
CA GLU A 752 -39.18 19.82 -9.89
C GLU A 752 -38.19 21.00 -9.87
N ARG A 753 -37.68 21.37 -8.68
CA ARG A 753 -36.66 22.42 -8.54
C ARG A 753 -35.37 22.02 -9.23
N TYR A 754 -35.00 20.73 -9.18
CA TYR A 754 -33.83 20.23 -9.89
C TYR A 754 -34.02 20.28 -11.40
N ALA A 755 -35.20 19.93 -11.90
CA ALA A 755 -35.51 20.03 -13.31
C ALA A 755 -35.47 21.50 -13.79
N GLU A 756 -35.95 22.43 -12.96
CA GLU A 756 -35.87 23.88 -13.20
C GLU A 756 -34.41 24.35 -13.24
N LEU A 757 -33.60 24.05 -12.21
CA LEU A 757 -32.18 24.43 -12.15
C LEU A 757 -31.36 23.80 -13.27
N ALA A 758 -31.60 22.52 -13.58
CA ALA A 758 -30.98 21.84 -14.71
C ALA A 758 -31.46 22.42 -16.06
N GLY A 759 -32.69 22.94 -16.12
CA GLY A 759 -33.22 23.69 -17.26
C GLY A 759 -32.58 25.07 -17.39
N MET A 760 -32.39 25.79 -16.29
CA MET A 760 -31.69 27.07 -16.25
C MET A 760 -30.20 26.93 -16.57
N VAL A 761 -29.55 25.86 -16.11
CA VAL A 761 -28.17 25.52 -16.48
C VAL A 761 -28.11 25.12 -17.95
N ARG A 762 -29.04 24.31 -18.46
CA ARG A 762 -29.11 24.01 -19.90
C ARG A 762 -29.33 25.26 -20.75
N ALA A 763 -30.24 26.15 -20.36
CA ALA A 763 -30.45 27.43 -21.04
C ALA A 763 -29.22 28.34 -20.96
N ARG A 764 -28.50 28.36 -19.82
CA ARG A 764 -27.23 29.11 -19.67
C ARG A 764 -26.09 28.50 -20.47
N VAL A 765 -26.07 27.17 -20.66
CA VAL A 765 -25.14 26.44 -21.54
C VAL A 765 -25.46 26.70 -23.01
N GLU A 766 -26.74 26.85 -23.35
CA GLU A 766 -27.22 27.23 -24.69
C GLU A 766 -26.97 28.72 -25.02
N GLU A 767 -26.85 29.59 -24.01
CA GLU A 767 -26.41 31.00 -24.14
C GLU A 767 -24.89 31.18 -23.92
N GLN A 768 -24.15 30.10 -23.69
CA GLN A 768 -22.75 30.13 -23.27
C GLN A 768 -21.84 30.50 -24.43
N THR A 769 -21.16 31.63 -24.30
CA THR A 769 -20.10 32.03 -25.23
C THR A 769 -18.73 31.63 -24.68
N LEU A 770 -17.70 31.55 -25.53
CA LEU A 770 -16.33 31.23 -25.08
C LEU A 770 -15.85 32.18 -23.98
N GLU A 771 -16.26 33.44 -24.07
CA GLU A 771 -16.01 34.51 -23.12
C GLU A 771 -16.62 34.21 -21.74
N SER A 772 -17.80 33.60 -21.68
CA SER A 772 -18.43 33.25 -20.40
C SER A 772 -17.68 32.17 -19.61
N VAL A 773 -16.81 31.40 -20.29
CA VAL A 773 -15.93 30.37 -19.69
C VAL A 773 -14.55 30.93 -19.36
N LEU A 774 -13.97 31.68 -20.30
CA LEU A 774 -12.57 32.11 -20.23
C LEU A 774 -12.38 33.53 -19.68
N ILE A 775 -13.44 34.32 -19.50
CA ILE A 775 -13.35 35.71 -19.00
C ILE A 775 -14.10 35.84 -17.68
N SER A 776 -13.43 36.43 -16.68
CA SER A 776 -14.01 36.80 -15.38
C SER A 776 -13.64 38.25 -15.05
N TRP A 777 -14.40 38.90 -14.16
CA TRP A 777 -14.32 40.35 -13.89
C TRP A 777 -12.91 40.87 -13.53
N GLU A 778 -12.01 40.02 -13.01
CA GLU A 778 -10.63 40.38 -12.66
C GLU A 778 -9.56 39.71 -13.54
N LYS A 779 -9.94 38.79 -14.43
CA LYS A 779 -9.01 38.00 -15.26
C LYS A 779 -9.60 37.68 -16.63
N ASP A 780 -8.99 38.24 -17.67
CA ASP A 780 -9.36 38.18 -19.07
C ASP A 780 -8.28 37.52 -19.94
N PHE A 781 -7.38 36.73 -19.33
CA PHE A 781 -6.25 36.11 -20.01
C PHE A 781 -6.10 34.62 -19.67
N VAL A 782 -5.50 33.86 -20.59
CA VAL A 782 -4.93 32.52 -20.39
C VAL A 782 -3.41 32.62 -20.37
N ILE A 783 -2.71 31.58 -19.93
CA ILE A 783 -1.24 31.55 -19.87
C ILE A 783 -0.66 30.42 -20.72
N ASN A 784 0.58 30.58 -21.16
CA ASN A 784 1.39 29.47 -21.68
C ASN A 784 2.30 28.90 -20.59
N LYS A 785 3.08 27.87 -20.92
CA LYS A 785 4.05 27.22 -20.03
C LYS A 785 5.13 28.15 -19.43
N ASP A 786 5.44 29.26 -20.10
CA ASP A 786 6.40 30.27 -19.62
C ASP A 786 5.74 31.32 -18.71
N GLY A 787 4.44 31.19 -18.44
CA GLY A 787 3.63 32.15 -17.68
C GLY A 787 3.28 33.43 -18.46
N ALA A 788 3.56 33.48 -19.76
CA ALA A 788 3.18 34.60 -20.61
C ALA A 788 1.66 34.63 -20.76
N LYS A 789 1.08 35.84 -20.66
CA LYS A 789 -0.37 36.06 -20.66
C LYS A 789 -0.87 36.36 -22.07
N PHE A 790 -1.93 35.67 -22.47
CA PHE A 790 -2.61 35.86 -23.75
C PHE A 790 -4.06 36.28 -23.48
N PRO A 791 -4.54 37.38 -24.08
CA PRO A 791 -5.93 37.80 -23.95
C PRO A 791 -6.90 36.69 -24.39
N ALA A 792 -7.87 36.35 -23.54
CA ALA A 792 -8.89 35.35 -23.85
C ALA A 792 -9.78 35.77 -25.02
N ILE A 793 -9.86 37.07 -25.31
CA ILE A 793 -10.57 37.61 -26.49
C ILE A 793 -9.94 37.14 -27.81
N ASP A 794 -8.64 36.83 -27.84
CA ASP A 794 -7.93 36.36 -29.04
C ASP A 794 -8.25 34.88 -29.37
N LEU A 795 -9.02 34.21 -28.49
CA LEU A 795 -9.53 32.86 -28.68
C LEU A 795 -10.94 32.84 -29.27
N VAL A 796 -11.62 34.00 -29.31
CA VAL A 796 -12.98 34.09 -29.87
C VAL A 796 -12.93 33.86 -31.39
N GLY A 797 -13.82 33.01 -31.91
CA GLY A 797 -13.82 32.62 -33.32
C GLY A 797 -12.90 31.44 -33.65
N LYS A 798 -12.23 30.84 -32.66
CA LYS A 798 -11.39 29.64 -32.81
C LYS A 798 -12.13 28.36 -32.42
N ASN A 799 -11.72 27.23 -32.97
CA ASN A 799 -12.14 25.91 -32.50
C ASN A 799 -11.33 25.57 -31.26
N ILE A 800 -11.99 25.42 -30.11
CA ILE A 800 -11.33 25.27 -28.82
C ILE A 800 -11.57 23.87 -28.27
N LEU A 801 -10.52 23.14 -27.92
CA LEU A 801 -10.62 21.92 -27.15
C LEU A 801 -10.29 22.22 -25.69
N LEU A 802 -11.27 22.12 -24.80
CA LEU A 802 -11.05 22.22 -23.37
C LEU A 802 -10.56 20.87 -22.83
N PHE A 803 -9.36 20.85 -22.24
CA PHE A 803 -8.77 19.67 -21.63
C PHE A 803 -8.78 19.80 -20.11
N PHE A 804 -9.53 18.92 -19.44
CA PHE A 804 -9.67 18.87 -17.98
C PHE A 804 -8.78 17.74 -17.43
N SER A 805 -7.84 18.07 -16.53
CA SER A 805 -7.02 17.08 -15.82
C SER A 805 -6.94 17.38 -14.31
N ASP A 806 -6.68 16.35 -13.49
CA ASP A 806 -6.59 16.44 -12.03
C ASP A 806 -5.13 16.61 -11.56
N SER A 807 -4.93 17.19 -10.38
CA SER A 807 -3.65 17.44 -9.73
C SER A 807 -2.97 16.19 -9.14
N ASP A 808 -3.75 15.12 -8.87
CA ASP A 808 -3.22 13.81 -8.47
C ASP A 808 -2.75 12.98 -9.69
N ALA A 809 -2.74 13.58 -10.89
CA ALA A 809 -2.30 12.92 -12.12
C ALA A 809 -0.80 12.58 -12.15
N SER A 810 0.03 13.08 -11.22
CA SER A 810 1.40 12.62 -11.02
C SER A 810 1.41 11.18 -10.47
N GLY A 811 1.16 10.22 -11.36
CA GLY A 811 0.97 8.80 -11.06
C GLY A 811 -0.22 8.15 -11.78
N ASN A 812 -1.11 8.93 -12.41
CA ASN A 812 -2.23 8.38 -13.19
C ASN A 812 -1.82 8.13 -14.65
N PHE A 813 -1.56 6.86 -14.95
CA PHE A 813 -1.15 6.36 -16.26
C PHE A 813 -2.12 6.71 -17.41
N GLU A 814 -3.44 6.79 -17.18
CA GLU A 814 -4.41 7.16 -18.23
C GLU A 814 -4.25 8.62 -18.67
N THR A 815 -3.95 9.52 -17.73
CA THR A 815 -3.82 10.95 -18.04
C THR A 815 -2.58 11.24 -18.86
N GLU A 816 -1.45 10.61 -18.51
CA GLU A 816 -0.18 10.72 -19.25
C GLU A 816 -0.33 10.25 -20.71
N MET A 817 -1.00 9.10 -20.93
CA MET A 817 -1.32 8.59 -22.26
C MET A 817 -2.09 9.58 -23.13
N VAL A 818 -3.17 10.09 -22.56
CA VAL A 818 -4.10 10.98 -23.24
C VAL A 818 -3.42 12.30 -23.60
N VAL A 819 -2.47 12.77 -22.78
CA VAL A 819 -1.67 13.96 -23.06
C VAL A 819 -0.73 13.76 -24.24
N ASP A 820 0.01 12.66 -24.30
CA ASP A 820 0.97 12.41 -25.39
C ASP A 820 0.26 12.30 -26.76
N LEU A 821 -0.85 11.56 -26.81
CA LEU A 821 -1.72 11.49 -27.98
C LEU A 821 -2.28 12.85 -28.40
N LEU A 822 -2.74 13.62 -27.41
CA LEU A 822 -3.28 14.94 -27.67
C LEU A 822 -2.20 15.89 -28.20
N ILE A 823 -0.94 15.76 -27.78
CA ILE A 823 0.19 16.55 -28.32
C ILE A 823 0.39 16.27 -29.80
N GLU A 824 0.33 15.01 -30.22
CA GLU A 824 0.45 14.62 -31.64
C GLU A 824 -0.73 15.15 -32.45
N ALA A 825 -1.96 14.87 -32.00
CA ALA A 825 -3.18 15.34 -32.66
C ALA A 825 -3.21 16.88 -32.75
N TYR A 826 -2.81 17.58 -31.69
CA TYR A 826 -2.72 19.03 -31.68
C TYR A 826 -1.77 19.56 -32.76
N LYS A 827 -0.56 19.00 -32.87
CA LYS A 827 0.42 19.42 -33.90
C LYS A 827 -0.12 19.25 -35.31
N GLU A 828 -0.77 18.11 -35.58
CA GLU A 828 -1.34 17.82 -36.90
C GLU A 828 -2.55 18.70 -37.24
N ILE A 829 -3.47 18.88 -36.29
CA ILE A 829 -4.65 19.73 -36.49
C ILE A 829 -4.20 21.18 -36.65
N LYS A 830 -3.32 21.69 -35.78
CA LYS A 830 -2.82 23.07 -35.83
C LYS A 830 -2.05 23.37 -37.12
N ALA A 831 -1.37 22.38 -37.71
CA ALA A 831 -0.72 22.52 -39.01
C ALA A 831 -1.71 22.67 -40.18
N LYS A 832 -2.93 22.12 -40.05
CA LYS A 832 -4.01 22.20 -41.04
C LYS A 832 -4.94 23.39 -40.79
N ASP A 833 -5.15 23.74 -39.53
CA ASP A 833 -6.04 24.81 -39.07
C ASP A 833 -5.42 25.58 -37.89
N ASP A 834 -4.84 26.75 -38.17
CA ASP A 834 -4.23 27.62 -37.15
C ASP A 834 -5.27 28.20 -36.16
N ALA A 835 -6.56 28.15 -36.52
CA ALA A 835 -7.67 28.55 -35.66
C ALA A 835 -8.09 27.46 -34.67
N PHE A 836 -7.42 26.31 -34.60
CA PHE A 836 -7.62 25.32 -33.54
C PHE A 836 -6.75 25.61 -32.31
N GLU A 837 -7.28 25.54 -31.09
CA GLU A 837 -6.48 25.71 -29.87
C GLU A 837 -6.93 24.77 -28.75
N VAL A 838 -6.01 24.37 -27.88
CA VAL A 838 -6.33 23.59 -26.67
C VAL A 838 -6.20 24.49 -25.46
N ILE A 839 -7.19 24.47 -24.56
CA ILE A 839 -7.14 25.18 -23.28
C ILE A 839 -7.15 24.18 -22.13
N HIS A 840 -6.05 24.14 -21.40
CA HIS A 840 -5.86 23.27 -20.24
C HIS A 840 -6.52 23.88 -19.00
N ILE A 841 -7.41 23.11 -18.38
CA ILE A 841 -8.11 23.43 -17.14
C ILE A 841 -7.66 22.39 -16.09
N LEU A 842 -6.70 22.78 -15.24
CA LEU A 842 -6.13 21.91 -14.21
C LEU A 842 -6.77 22.16 -12.84
N ASP A 843 -7.14 21.10 -12.14
CA ASP A 843 -7.60 21.18 -10.74
C ASP A 843 -6.43 21.50 -9.78
N GLU A 844 -6.72 22.10 -8.62
CA GLU A 844 -5.70 22.62 -7.71
C GLU A 844 -4.91 21.51 -6.99
N GLY A 845 -3.58 21.44 -7.22
CA GLY A 845 -2.65 20.64 -6.40
C GLY A 845 -1.17 20.78 -6.80
N PHE A 846 -0.30 19.94 -6.23
CA PHE A 846 1.17 20.08 -6.31
C PHE A 846 1.77 19.75 -7.69
N ALA A 847 1.04 19.06 -8.57
CA ALA A 847 1.53 18.62 -9.88
C ALA A 847 1.31 19.64 -11.03
N PHE A 848 0.82 20.86 -10.75
CA PHE A 848 0.59 21.90 -11.77
C PHE A 848 1.79 22.13 -12.68
N ASP A 849 3.00 22.09 -12.12
CA ASP A 849 4.21 22.41 -12.85
C ASP A 849 4.68 21.26 -13.76
N HIS A 850 4.34 19.98 -13.52
CA HIS A 850 4.91 18.87 -14.30
C HIS A 850 4.25 18.66 -15.67
N LEU A 851 2.92 18.57 -15.72
CA LEU A 851 2.17 18.33 -16.96
C LEU A 851 2.10 19.57 -17.84
N PHE A 852 1.87 20.74 -17.23
CA PHE A 852 1.70 22.00 -17.97
C PHE A 852 3.00 22.47 -18.66
N LEU A 853 4.17 22.10 -18.12
CA LEU A 853 5.46 22.41 -18.75
C LEU A 853 5.75 21.59 -20.03
N ARG A 854 5.11 20.43 -20.18
CA ARG A 854 5.31 19.51 -21.32
C ARG A 854 4.43 19.85 -22.52
N VAL A 855 3.28 20.47 -22.30
CA VAL A 855 2.27 20.69 -23.33
C VAL A 855 2.53 21.98 -24.14
N PRO A 856 2.20 22.01 -25.45
CA PRO A 856 2.45 23.15 -26.31
C PRO A 856 1.36 24.25 -26.27
N TRP A 857 0.25 24.01 -25.57
CA TRP A 857 -0.96 24.82 -25.62
C TRP A 857 -1.14 25.74 -24.39
N LEU A 858 -2.27 26.47 -24.35
CA LEU A 858 -2.56 27.46 -23.31
C LEU A 858 -3.35 26.84 -22.15
N GLY A 859 -3.37 27.50 -20.99
CA GLY A 859 -4.12 27.04 -19.82
C GLY A 859 -4.61 28.15 -18.91
N LEU A 860 -5.51 27.82 -18.00
CA LEU A 860 -5.91 28.72 -16.93
C LEU A 860 -4.82 28.78 -15.85
N PRO A 861 -4.56 29.96 -15.25
CA PRO A 861 -3.62 30.09 -14.14
C PRO A 861 -3.97 29.18 -12.95
N ARG A 862 -2.95 28.79 -12.18
CA ARG A 862 -3.16 28.06 -10.92
C ARG A 862 -4.07 28.86 -9.97
N GLY A 863 -5.02 28.15 -9.35
CA GLY A 863 -6.01 28.71 -8.42
C GLY A 863 -6.96 29.75 -9.00
N ASP A 864 -7.24 29.64 -10.30
CA ASP A 864 -8.20 30.49 -10.97
C ASP A 864 -9.64 30.04 -10.71
N ARG A 865 -10.48 30.93 -10.18
CA ARG A 865 -11.92 30.67 -9.96
C ARG A 865 -12.67 30.29 -11.23
N ARG A 866 -12.15 30.63 -12.42
CA ARG A 866 -12.70 30.18 -13.72
C ARG A 866 -12.64 28.67 -13.90
N ILE A 867 -11.72 27.96 -13.24
CA ILE A 867 -11.62 26.49 -13.27
C ILE A 867 -12.91 25.86 -12.74
N HIS A 868 -13.34 26.27 -11.54
CA HIS A 868 -14.58 25.80 -10.94
C HIS A 868 -15.81 26.19 -11.77
N HIS A 869 -15.80 27.40 -12.35
CA HIS A 869 -16.89 27.85 -13.20
C HIS A 869 -17.00 27.01 -14.50
N ALA A 870 -15.87 26.67 -15.12
CA ALA A 870 -15.83 25.80 -16.29
C ALA A 870 -16.28 24.36 -15.95
N GLN A 871 -15.84 23.80 -14.82
CA GLN A 871 -16.28 22.49 -14.34
C GLN A 871 -17.82 22.45 -14.17
N LEU A 872 -18.41 23.47 -13.53
CA LEU A 872 -19.86 23.59 -13.36
C LEU A 872 -20.59 23.75 -14.69
N ALA A 873 -20.10 24.65 -15.56
CA ALA A 873 -20.73 24.94 -16.84
C ALA A 873 -20.77 23.70 -17.74
N PHE A 874 -19.71 22.91 -17.72
CA PHE A 874 -19.62 21.68 -18.48
C PHE A 874 -20.04 20.42 -17.71
N GLN A 875 -20.50 20.55 -16.46
CA GLN A 875 -20.94 19.43 -15.62
C GLN A 875 -19.88 18.33 -15.45
N ILE A 876 -18.59 18.71 -15.40
CA ILE A 876 -17.48 17.80 -15.15
C ILE A 876 -17.43 17.46 -13.66
N GLN A 877 -17.61 16.19 -13.31
CA GLN A 877 -17.50 15.69 -11.94
C GLN A 877 -16.05 15.31 -11.62
N LYS A 878 -15.54 15.80 -10.48
CA LYS A 878 -14.24 15.38 -9.96
C LYS A 878 -14.20 13.86 -9.78
N ARG A 879 -13.08 13.23 -10.12
CA ARG A 879 -12.78 11.78 -10.04
C ARG A 879 -13.52 10.82 -10.99
N VAL A 880 -14.67 11.20 -11.55
CA VAL A 880 -15.41 10.34 -12.49
C VAL A 880 -15.03 10.66 -13.94
N ASP A 881 -14.96 11.95 -14.28
CA ASP A 881 -14.85 12.38 -15.68
C ASP A 881 -13.42 12.69 -16.13
N TYR A 882 -12.42 12.60 -15.25
CA TYR A 882 -11.03 12.96 -15.55
C TYR A 882 -10.21 11.76 -16.09
N PRO A 883 -9.35 11.95 -17.13
CA PRO A 883 -9.23 13.15 -17.95
C PRO A 883 -10.46 13.34 -18.86
N ALA A 884 -10.89 14.59 -19.04
CA ALA A 884 -12.06 14.97 -19.85
C ALA A 884 -11.69 15.93 -20.99
N MET A 885 -12.38 15.83 -22.13
CA MET A 885 -12.19 16.73 -23.26
C MET A 885 -13.52 17.18 -23.87
N ILE A 886 -13.67 18.48 -24.09
CA ILE A 886 -14.85 19.09 -24.69
C ILE A 886 -14.43 19.95 -25.87
N ALA A 887 -14.93 19.62 -27.06
CA ALA A 887 -14.70 20.41 -28.26
C ALA A 887 -15.76 21.51 -28.38
N LEU A 888 -15.31 22.74 -28.57
CA LEU A 888 -16.12 23.94 -28.78
C LEU A 888 -15.86 24.49 -30.19
N GLY A 889 -16.93 24.92 -30.86
CA GLY A 889 -16.84 25.57 -32.15
C GLY A 889 -16.46 27.05 -32.05
N PRO A 890 -16.32 27.74 -33.20
CA PRO A 890 -15.92 29.15 -33.27
C PRO A 890 -16.87 30.12 -32.56
N ASN A 891 -18.12 29.70 -32.39
CA ASN A 891 -19.17 30.41 -31.65
C ASN A 891 -19.14 30.12 -30.13
N GLY A 892 -18.16 29.37 -29.64
CA GLY A 892 -18.03 28.96 -28.24
C GLY A 892 -19.00 27.86 -27.79
N HIS A 893 -19.84 27.32 -28.69
CA HIS A 893 -20.81 26.28 -28.35
C HIS A 893 -20.17 24.88 -28.42
N PRO A 894 -20.57 23.94 -27.55
CA PRO A 894 -20.03 22.60 -27.55
C PRO A 894 -20.43 21.84 -28.83
N ILE A 895 -19.43 21.34 -29.55
CA ILE A 895 -19.57 20.42 -30.68
C ILE A 895 -19.76 19.00 -30.14
N THR A 896 -18.88 18.54 -29.24
CA THR A 896 -19.00 17.21 -28.63
C THR A 896 -18.32 17.14 -27.25
N ARG A 897 -18.86 16.27 -26.41
CA ARG A 897 -18.30 15.90 -25.09
C ARG A 897 -17.49 14.61 -25.14
N LYS A 898 -17.46 13.92 -26.29
CA LYS A 898 -16.74 12.67 -26.50
C LYS A 898 -15.38 12.87 -27.18
N ALA A 899 -14.84 14.09 -27.14
CA ALA A 899 -13.63 14.42 -27.88
C ALA A 899 -12.43 13.55 -27.47
N LYS A 900 -12.35 13.14 -26.18
CA LYS A 900 -11.34 12.19 -25.70
C LYS A 900 -11.40 10.87 -26.46
N ASP A 901 -12.57 10.24 -26.50
CA ASP A 901 -12.78 8.96 -27.18
C ASP A 901 -12.51 9.08 -28.69
N LEU A 902 -12.91 10.19 -29.30
CA LEU A 902 -12.69 10.43 -30.73
C LEU A 902 -11.21 10.60 -31.06
N ILE A 903 -10.43 11.31 -30.23
CA ILE A 903 -8.97 11.42 -30.40
C ILE A 903 -8.29 10.07 -30.16
N LEU A 904 -8.73 9.31 -29.15
CA LEU A 904 -8.20 7.95 -28.91
C LEU A 904 -8.45 7.01 -30.09
N LEU A 905 -9.60 7.13 -30.75
CA LEU A 905 -10.00 6.25 -31.85
C LEU A 905 -9.46 6.69 -33.21
N TYR A 906 -9.46 7.99 -33.51
CA TYR A 906 -9.21 8.53 -34.85
C TYR A 906 -8.08 9.56 -34.89
N GLY A 907 -7.43 9.88 -33.77
CA GLY A 907 -6.34 10.86 -33.72
C GLY A 907 -6.76 12.24 -34.24
N ALA A 908 -5.89 12.86 -35.04
CA ALA A 908 -6.17 14.14 -35.68
C ALA A 908 -7.31 14.10 -36.70
N ASP A 909 -7.61 12.93 -37.28
CA ASP A 909 -8.68 12.77 -38.29
C ASP A 909 -10.08 12.92 -37.66
N ALA A 910 -10.20 12.86 -36.33
CA ALA A 910 -11.43 13.16 -35.62
C ALA A 910 -11.88 14.63 -35.80
N TYR A 911 -10.96 15.56 -36.08
CA TYR A 911 -11.26 16.98 -36.27
C TYR A 911 -11.98 17.22 -37.61
N PRO A 912 -13.08 18.00 -37.66
CA PRO A 912 -13.57 19.00 -36.69
C PRO A 912 -14.54 18.52 -35.59
N PHE A 913 -14.55 17.22 -35.27
CA PHE A 913 -15.38 16.61 -34.21
C PHE A 913 -16.90 16.72 -34.39
N THR A 914 -17.38 17.14 -35.56
CA THR A 914 -18.82 17.23 -35.87
C THR A 914 -19.41 15.84 -36.08
N ASP A 915 -20.68 15.65 -35.73
CA ASP A 915 -21.34 14.35 -35.87
C ASP A 915 -21.33 13.86 -37.33
N GLU A 916 -21.50 14.76 -38.31
CA GLU A 916 -21.43 14.42 -39.73
C GLU A 916 -20.04 13.91 -40.14
N HIS A 917 -18.98 14.60 -39.70
CA HIS A 917 -17.60 14.21 -40.02
C HIS A 917 -17.22 12.89 -39.34
N ILE A 918 -17.64 12.67 -38.09
CA ILE A 918 -17.38 11.42 -37.39
C ILE A 918 -18.10 10.24 -38.05
N VAL A 919 -19.28 10.45 -38.64
CA VAL A 919 -19.94 9.40 -39.45
C VAL A 919 -19.12 9.07 -40.70
N GLU A 920 -18.54 10.06 -41.37
CA GLU A 920 -17.67 9.85 -42.54
C GLU A 920 -16.38 9.11 -42.16
N VAL A 921 -15.70 9.52 -41.09
CA VAL A 921 -14.48 8.86 -40.59
C VAL A 921 -14.78 7.42 -40.19
N LYS A 922 -15.90 7.16 -39.51
CA LYS A 922 -16.35 5.79 -39.19
C LYS A 922 -16.55 4.96 -40.45
N ALA A 923 -17.26 5.48 -41.46
CA ALA A 923 -17.48 4.78 -42.71
C ALA A 923 -16.16 4.44 -43.43
N GLN A 924 -15.19 5.36 -43.44
CA GLN A 924 -13.85 5.10 -44.00
C GLN A 924 -13.13 3.97 -43.25
N THR A 925 -13.20 3.95 -41.91
CA THR A 925 -12.60 2.87 -41.12
C THR A 925 -13.30 1.52 -41.28
N GLU A 926 -14.61 1.51 -41.55
CA GLU A 926 -15.37 0.29 -41.87
C GLU A 926 -15.07 -0.23 -43.28
N GLU A 927 -14.87 0.68 -44.25
CA GLU A 927 -14.45 0.33 -45.61
C GLU A 927 -13.07 -0.34 -45.61
N MET A 928 -12.12 0.22 -44.85
CA MET A 928 -10.80 -0.40 -44.65
C MET A 928 -10.88 -1.79 -44.02
N ALA A 929 -11.89 -2.04 -43.17
CA ALA A 929 -12.10 -3.35 -42.55
C ALA A 929 -12.67 -4.41 -43.51
N MET A 930 -13.23 -4.02 -44.66
CA MET A 930 -13.69 -4.96 -45.68
C MET A 930 -12.56 -5.77 -46.32
N ASP A 931 -11.34 -5.21 -46.33
CA ASP A 931 -10.14 -5.88 -46.84
C ASP A 931 -9.54 -6.90 -45.85
N TRP A 932 -10.03 -6.94 -44.61
CA TRP A 932 -9.60 -7.90 -43.60
C TRP A 932 -10.59 -9.07 -43.46
N PRO A 933 -10.10 -10.31 -43.30
CA PRO A 933 -10.99 -11.45 -43.11
C PRO A 933 -11.79 -11.33 -41.82
N ARG A 934 -13.11 -11.52 -41.90
CA ARG A 934 -13.98 -11.58 -40.70
C ARG A 934 -13.65 -12.77 -39.80
N LYS A 935 -13.14 -13.86 -40.40
CA LYS A 935 -12.63 -15.05 -39.71
C LYS A 935 -11.34 -15.52 -40.36
N LEU A 936 -10.38 -15.89 -39.54
CA LEU A 936 -9.02 -16.28 -39.95
C LEU A 936 -8.55 -17.50 -39.14
N LYS A 937 -7.86 -18.43 -39.81
CA LYS A 937 -7.10 -19.52 -39.16
C LYS A 937 -5.67 -19.07 -38.89
N HIS A 938 -5.17 -19.29 -37.66
CA HIS A 938 -3.83 -18.88 -37.25
C HIS A 938 -3.01 -20.08 -36.77
N GLY A 939 -1.74 -20.15 -37.17
CA GLY A 939 -0.88 -21.33 -36.96
C GLY A 939 -0.65 -21.69 -35.49
N LEU A 940 -0.67 -20.69 -34.59
CA LEU A 940 -0.52 -20.90 -33.15
C LEU A 940 -1.84 -21.24 -32.42
N HIS A 941 -3.00 -21.05 -33.08
CA HIS A 941 -4.34 -21.25 -32.49
C HIS A 941 -5.15 -22.26 -33.32
N GLY A 942 -4.61 -23.45 -33.56
CA GLY A 942 -5.17 -24.43 -34.50
C GLY A 942 -6.63 -24.84 -34.27
N ASN A 943 -7.14 -24.70 -33.04
CA ASN A 943 -8.49 -25.13 -32.66
C ASN A 943 -9.56 -24.03 -32.73
N TYR A 944 -9.18 -22.74 -32.83
CA TYR A 944 -10.12 -21.62 -32.79
C TYR A 944 -9.85 -20.61 -33.92
N ASP A 945 -10.91 -20.02 -34.46
CA ASP A 945 -10.77 -18.94 -35.44
C ASP A 945 -10.51 -17.61 -34.73
N LEU A 946 -9.69 -16.75 -35.34
CA LEU A 946 -9.69 -15.33 -34.96
C LEU A 946 -10.83 -14.64 -35.67
N VAL A 947 -11.59 -13.84 -34.93
CA VAL A 947 -12.72 -13.05 -35.40
C VAL A 947 -12.33 -11.58 -35.36
N LEU A 948 -12.60 -10.86 -36.45
CA LEU A 948 -12.40 -9.41 -36.49
C LEU A 948 -13.44 -8.71 -35.60
N GLN A 949 -12.98 -7.90 -34.65
CA GLN A 949 -13.80 -7.18 -33.68
C GLN A 949 -13.38 -5.71 -33.61
N ASN A 950 -14.34 -4.85 -33.26
CA ASN A 950 -14.07 -3.45 -32.99
C ASN A 950 -13.88 -3.24 -31.48
N ILE A 951 -12.66 -2.89 -31.04
CA ILE A 951 -12.29 -2.69 -29.63
C ILE A 951 -11.52 -1.38 -29.53
N MET A 952 -11.84 -0.58 -28.51
CA MET A 952 -11.24 0.74 -28.33
C MET A 952 -9.72 0.68 -28.17
N LEU A 953 -9.21 -0.20 -27.30
CA LEU A 953 -7.79 -0.36 -26.98
C LEU A 953 -7.45 -1.83 -26.72
N TYR A 954 -6.31 -2.30 -27.23
CA TYR A 954 -5.82 -3.65 -26.99
C TYR A 954 -4.30 -3.75 -27.16
N SER A 955 -3.67 -4.79 -26.61
CA SER A 955 -2.28 -5.15 -26.92
C SER A 955 -2.24 -6.31 -27.91
N CYS A 956 -1.43 -6.18 -28.96
CA CYS A 956 -1.25 -7.22 -29.95
C CYS A 956 -0.32 -8.31 -29.40
N LYS A 957 -0.74 -9.58 -29.41
CA LYS A 957 0.07 -10.70 -28.92
C LYS A 957 1.29 -11.04 -29.80
N GLU A 958 1.30 -10.62 -31.06
CA GLU A 958 2.41 -10.90 -31.99
C GLU A 958 3.54 -9.87 -31.86
N CYS A 959 3.23 -8.58 -32.00
CA CYS A 959 4.22 -7.51 -31.98
C CYS A 959 4.33 -6.80 -30.63
N THR A 960 3.48 -7.14 -29.66
CA THR A 960 3.40 -6.55 -28.31
C THR A 960 2.99 -5.07 -28.24
N PHE A 961 2.86 -4.38 -29.39
CA PHE A 961 2.40 -2.99 -29.46
C PHE A 961 0.89 -2.86 -29.21
N GLY A 962 0.50 -1.69 -28.68
CA GLY A 962 -0.90 -1.29 -28.55
C GLY A 962 -1.59 -1.16 -29.90
N GLY A 963 -2.90 -1.35 -29.93
CA GLY A 963 -3.75 -1.15 -31.10
C GLY A 963 -5.09 -0.55 -30.69
N VAL A 964 -5.71 0.15 -31.64
CA VAL A 964 -7.03 0.77 -31.49
C VAL A 964 -7.95 0.33 -32.63
N LEU A 965 -9.26 0.49 -32.43
CA LEU A 965 -10.32 0.24 -33.39
C LEU A 965 -10.51 -1.23 -33.80
N TRP A 966 -9.70 -1.80 -34.68
CA TRP A 966 -9.94 -3.13 -35.26
C TRP A 966 -8.91 -4.14 -34.77
N THR A 967 -9.35 -5.27 -34.22
CA THR A 967 -8.49 -6.38 -33.79
C THR A 967 -8.99 -7.72 -34.32
N SER A 968 -8.08 -8.65 -34.59
CA SER A 968 -8.43 -10.06 -34.76
C SER A 968 -8.31 -10.76 -33.40
N CYS A 969 -9.44 -11.20 -32.85
CA CYS A 969 -9.52 -11.81 -31.52
C CYS A 969 -9.78 -13.32 -31.60
N CYS A 970 -8.91 -14.12 -30.99
CA CYS A 970 -9.10 -15.57 -30.88
C CYS A 970 -10.27 -15.88 -29.95
N GLN A 971 -11.27 -16.60 -30.46
CA GLN A 971 -12.49 -16.91 -29.69
C GLN A 971 -12.29 -17.96 -28.59
N GLY A 972 -11.15 -18.65 -28.53
CA GLY A 972 -10.87 -19.66 -27.51
C GLY A 972 -10.03 -19.17 -26.33
N CYS A 973 -9.13 -18.21 -26.56
CA CYS A 973 -8.20 -17.72 -25.53
C CYS A 973 -8.16 -16.19 -25.40
N ASN A 974 -9.10 -15.50 -26.06
CA ASN A 974 -9.27 -14.05 -26.06
C ASN A 974 -8.01 -13.23 -26.43
N SER A 975 -7.05 -13.87 -27.11
CA SER A 975 -5.83 -13.22 -27.56
C SER A 975 -6.13 -12.27 -28.72
N LYS A 976 -5.68 -11.02 -28.59
CA LYS A 976 -5.92 -9.92 -29.53
C LYS A 976 -4.69 -9.70 -30.41
N TYR A 977 -4.91 -9.49 -31.70
CA TYR A 977 -3.87 -9.28 -32.70
C TYR A 977 -4.25 -8.08 -33.56
N HIS A 978 -3.27 -7.31 -34.05
CA HIS A 978 -3.57 -6.39 -35.14
C HIS A 978 -4.05 -7.19 -36.37
N PRO A 979 -5.01 -6.70 -37.16
CA PRO A 979 -5.52 -7.42 -38.33
C PRO A 979 -4.43 -7.83 -39.32
N ASN A 980 -3.39 -6.99 -39.49
CA ASN A 980 -2.26 -7.32 -40.35
C ASN A 980 -1.26 -8.28 -39.70
N CYS A 981 -1.04 -8.19 -38.39
CA CYS A 981 -0.21 -9.16 -37.64
C CYS A 981 -0.82 -10.56 -37.73
N ALA A 982 -2.15 -10.67 -37.58
CA ALA A 982 -2.86 -11.93 -37.70
C ALA A 982 -2.73 -12.56 -39.10
N LEU A 983 -2.54 -11.74 -40.14
CA LEU A 983 -2.32 -12.17 -41.52
C LEU A 983 -0.86 -12.53 -41.84
N GLY A 984 0.07 -12.40 -40.89
CA GLY A 984 1.50 -12.64 -41.12
C GLY A 984 2.13 -11.68 -42.13
N LYS A 985 1.53 -10.50 -42.33
CA LYS A 985 2.11 -9.44 -43.17
C LYS A 985 3.03 -8.58 -42.30
N ASP A 986 4.26 -8.32 -42.78
CA ASP A 986 5.13 -7.30 -42.20
C ASP A 986 4.41 -5.94 -42.27
N VAL A 987 4.10 -5.37 -41.12
CA VAL A 987 3.46 -4.07 -41.04
C VAL A 987 4.55 -3.05 -40.75
N GLY A 988 5.02 -2.36 -41.79
CA GLY A 988 5.77 -1.13 -41.59
C GLY A 988 4.87 -0.12 -40.89
N ALA A 989 5.17 0.12 -39.60
CA ALA A 989 4.99 1.28 -38.71
C ALA A 989 4.13 2.50 -39.10
N HIS A 990 3.11 2.39 -39.95
CA HIS A 990 2.44 3.56 -40.50
C HIS A 990 0.92 3.39 -40.44
N LYS A 991 0.35 3.62 -39.25
CA LYS A 991 -0.89 4.40 -39.00
C LYS A 991 -1.61 4.09 -37.68
N CYS A 992 -1.22 3.06 -36.93
CA CYS A 992 -1.91 2.68 -35.68
C CYS A 992 -0.94 2.45 -34.52
N GLU A 993 0.07 3.31 -34.36
CA GLU A 993 1.03 3.21 -33.25
C GLU A 993 0.57 4.10 -32.10
N LEU A 994 0.10 3.49 -31.02
CA LEU A 994 0.37 4.06 -29.70
C LEU A 994 1.81 3.64 -29.36
N PRO A 995 2.75 4.56 -29.09
CA PRO A 995 4.13 4.20 -28.74
C PRO A 995 4.10 3.34 -27.48
N CYS A 996 4.31 2.03 -27.61
CA CYS A 996 4.07 1.06 -26.54
C CYS A 996 5.18 1.02 -25.46
N GLU A 997 6.12 1.96 -25.44
CA GLU A 997 7.25 1.89 -24.49
C GLU A 997 6.84 2.05 -23.01
N TYR A 998 5.64 2.59 -22.73
CA TYR A 998 5.18 2.82 -21.36
C TYR A 998 4.02 1.92 -20.91
N TYR A 999 3.41 1.14 -21.81
CA TYR A 999 1.97 0.90 -21.69
C TYR A 999 1.49 -0.34 -20.92
N PHE A 1000 2.38 -1.24 -20.48
CA PHE A 1000 1.97 -2.48 -19.76
C PHE A 1000 2.94 -2.97 -18.67
N SER A 1001 3.87 -2.15 -18.17
CA SER A 1001 4.73 -2.56 -17.04
C SER A 1001 4.24 -1.97 -15.71
N SER A 1002 3.43 -2.73 -14.97
CA SER A 1002 3.28 -2.54 -13.52
C SER A 1002 4.58 -2.99 -12.81
N PRO A 1003 5.13 -2.25 -11.83
CA PRO A 1003 6.32 -2.66 -11.06
C PRO A 1003 6.11 -3.82 -10.10
N LYS A 1004 4.97 -4.53 -10.13
CA LYS A 1004 4.75 -5.73 -9.32
C LYS A 1004 3.93 -6.77 -10.08
N ALA A 1005 4.62 -7.62 -10.83
CA ALA A 1005 4.20 -8.99 -11.11
C ALA A 1005 5.34 -9.77 -11.79
N GLU A 1006 6.12 -10.51 -11.01
CA GLU A 1006 6.75 -11.73 -11.49
C GLU A 1006 5.64 -12.78 -11.66
N ARG A 1007 5.02 -12.81 -12.85
CA ARG A 1007 4.30 -13.93 -13.52
C ARG A 1007 3.56 -13.39 -14.75
N PRO A 1008 3.47 -14.16 -15.86
CA PRO A 1008 2.74 -13.72 -17.04
C PRO A 1008 1.24 -13.59 -16.71
N CYS A 1009 0.64 -12.43 -16.97
CA CYS A 1009 -0.79 -12.23 -16.84
C CYS A 1009 -1.54 -13.14 -17.83
N ILE A 1010 -2.13 -14.19 -17.28
CA ILE A 1010 -3.38 -14.78 -17.76
C ILE A 1010 -4.44 -13.68 -17.62
N MET A 1011 -5.13 -13.37 -18.72
CA MET A 1011 -6.46 -12.76 -18.65
C MET A 1011 -7.43 -13.90 -18.40
N ASP A 1012 -8.05 -13.95 -17.23
CA ASP A 1012 -9.36 -14.57 -17.10
C ASP A 1012 -10.39 -13.50 -17.44
N ASP A 1013 -10.75 -13.40 -18.72
CA ASP A 1013 -12.11 -13.03 -19.10
C ASP A 1013 -12.90 -14.34 -19.08
N HIS A 1014 -13.85 -14.47 -18.16
CA HIS A 1014 -14.90 -15.49 -18.10
C HIS A 1014 -14.72 -16.73 -19.01
N THR A 1015 -14.10 -17.79 -18.49
CA THR A 1015 -14.59 -19.19 -18.53
C THR A 1015 -13.85 -20.06 -17.54
#